data_AF-A0A7Y4KDV8-F1
#
_entry.id   AF-A0A7Y4KDV8-F1
#
_cell.length_a   1.000
_cell.length_b   1.000
_cell.length_c   1.000
_cell.angle_alpha   90.00
_cell.angle_beta   90.00
_cell.angle_gamma   90.00
#
_symmetry.space_group_name_H-M   'P 1'
#
loop_
_entity.id
_entity.type
_entity.pdbx_description
1 polymer ?
#
loop_
_entity_poly.entity_id
_entity_poly.type
_entity_poly.pdbx_seq_one_letter_code
_entity_poly.pdbx_strand_id
1 'polypeptide(L)'
;MPEELEVASACWSLFTKARAWPSKKLFARSYPQWADPVLSSQQKWPHIQVSTEVRPDWELLFMLPETRTLLAPLPALIHDVATRVVANPIYRNEHSSRLDLTLADFERFWSSADAARLAADLLAGMWNPWLGWGSSHSEGVRFQPHLDVLRYEQAEGLDELLRRSHPPPGDAQKKVAEPEGPYLELLHRIHEHLKRTGTWPEAVPFAVAHRNLGFIPDLVARLEPEFIRGAWTGTRNARLKLTFKSLDWVTSARERHLLAQAVRAMAQIWLETDEPNSDFGITAEMVAQKSRLSQAEVGPLLRYLEQSFWVTIEPSDWTEQSWKLPVNDKIGLLKNVEVWEDYLRATQEEEKAQRHAVLSSIDLERLAYAAEGLLAPACEPPSVGKKGRGRRAKKAKSIFISHAAKDKDLVDAFVELLVSGMGVEAEDIVCTSLSQQTVPLGNKFREYLRDAVNDCSLFICLVSKNFYASTFALCEVGAAWGAKKTIVPVMVPPLGPKNLEAVLQDGWQAVELLNGDQLALMAGTLRRHLGGTGDIGRWVPQLRKFLKTAREVLAQEHEGPLGHTSTHASREAGQDSSRDASGQDSLSPERARHDVNKQSGESTGDHAAQTFDSPDWQTFVKLTGAVRAASEPLSPVLRAAAYATGSGMGGKVIGSDYKDIRDAEDRGMLVSDAGNFWADEDSRLMRSVVEPLKDLKGFLKQASDLFHLEHEKRYGFVADMQKLRFAEVHMGFSWVYGAPEPDDNIPF
;
A
#
# COMPACT_ATOMS: atom_id res chain seq x y z
N MET A 1 -23.73 23.12 13.79
CA MET A 1 -23.37 24.50 13.43
C MET A 1 -23.52 25.50 14.59
N PRO A 2 -24.70 25.83 15.17
CA PRO A 2 -24.79 26.98 16.08
C PRO A 2 -23.95 26.82 17.37
N GLU A 3 -24.07 25.70 18.05
CA GLU A 3 -23.31 25.36 19.26
C GLU A 3 -21.78 25.26 18.99
N GLU A 4 -21.40 24.75 17.81
CA GLU A 4 -20.01 24.66 17.37
C GLU A 4 -19.41 26.06 17.09
N LEU A 5 -20.22 27.01 16.59
CA LEU A 5 -19.79 28.41 16.43
C LEU A 5 -19.63 29.13 17.76
N GLU A 6 -20.50 28.85 18.75
CA GLU A 6 -20.33 29.36 20.12
C GLU A 6 -19.03 28.85 20.75
N VAL A 7 -18.70 27.57 20.57
CA VAL A 7 -17.41 27.02 21.04
C VAL A 7 -16.23 27.53 20.22
N ALA A 8 -16.37 27.73 18.90
CA ALA A 8 -15.32 28.35 18.11
C ALA A 8 -15.00 29.77 18.61
N SER A 9 -16.03 30.57 18.90
CA SER A 9 -15.90 31.90 19.52
C SER A 9 -15.26 31.83 20.91
N ALA A 10 -15.65 30.84 21.73
CA ALA A 10 -15.07 30.61 23.05
C ALA A 10 -13.57 30.22 22.99
N CYS A 11 -13.18 29.34 22.06
CA CYS A 11 -11.78 29.01 21.79
C CYS A 11 -11.01 30.23 21.28
N TRP A 12 -11.58 31.00 20.36
CA TRP A 12 -10.98 32.23 19.85
C TRP A 12 -10.77 33.28 20.94
N SER A 13 -11.72 33.41 21.88
CA SER A 13 -11.62 34.30 23.04
C SER A 13 -10.53 33.87 24.04
N LEU A 14 -10.16 32.59 24.08
CA LEU A 14 -8.99 32.13 24.87
C LEU A 14 -7.69 32.28 24.07
N PHE A 15 -7.70 31.94 22.78
CA PHE A 15 -6.54 32.03 21.88
C PHE A 15 -5.99 33.46 21.81
N THR A 16 -6.86 34.45 21.56
CA THR A 16 -6.49 35.88 21.48
C THR A 16 -5.81 36.40 22.74
N LYS A 17 -6.18 35.87 23.92
CA LYS A 17 -5.61 36.23 25.23
C LYS A 17 -4.28 35.52 25.53
N ALA A 18 -4.13 34.27 25.09
CA ALA A 18 -3.00 33.41 25.45
C ALA A 18 -1.94 33.23 24.34
N ARG A 19 -2.26 33.62 23.10
CA ARG A 19 -1.51 33.33 21.86
C ARG A 19 -1.20 31.83 21.65
N ALA A 20 -2.04 30.98 22.22
CA ALA A 20 -2.01 29.53 22.09
C ALA A 20 -3.43 28.97 22.26
N TRP A 21 -3.72 27.82 21.66
CA TRP A 21 -5.03 27.18 21.79
C TRP A 21 -5.25 26.66 23.22
N PRO A 22 -6.50 26.69 23.72
CA PRO A 22 -6.76 26.29 25.09
C PRO A 22 -6.62 24.78 25.26
N SER A 23 -5.83 24.36 26.25
CA SER A 23 -5.82 22.96 26.70
C SER A 23 -7.22 22.54 27.15
N LYS A 24 -7.56 21.25 27.02
CA LYS A 24 -8.87 20.70 27.46
C LYS A 24 -9.25 21.17 28.87
N LYS A 25 -8.29 21.15 29.80
CA LYS A 25 -8.47 21.54 31.20
C LYS A 25 -8.70 23.04 31.38
N LEU A 26 -8.07 23.89 30.56
CA LEU A 26 -8.34 25.33 30.57
C LEU A 26 -9.73 25.61 30.01
N PHE A 27 -10.09 24.99 28.87
CA PHE A 27 -11.40 25.15 28.25
C PHE A 27 -12.54 24.72 29.19
N ALA A 28 -12.44 23.52 29.79
CA ALA A 28 -13.41 23.04 30.79
C ALA A 28 -13.64 24.00 31.95
N ARG A 29 -12.56 24.63 32.45
CA ARG A 29 -12.62 25.56 33.59
C ARG A 29 -13.20 26.92 33.21
N SER A 30 -12.94 27.38 31.99
CA SER A 30 -13.46 28.66 31.48
C SER A 30 -14.90 28.57 30.98
N TYR A 31 -15.33 27.40 30.48
CA TYR A 31 -16.66 27.17 29.94
C TYR A 31 -17.24 25.80 30.39
N PRO A 32 -17.66 25.68 31.67
CA PRO A 32 -18.07 24.40 32.25
C PRO A 32 -19.26 23.73 31.55
N GLN A 33 -20.14 24.50 30.91
CA GLN A 33 -21.30 23.98 30.17
C GLN A 33 -20.92 23.05 29.00
N TRP A 34 -19.69 23.16 28.51
CA TRP A 34 -19.16 22.36 27.40
C TRP A 34 -18.12 21.31 27.85
N ALA A 35 -17.90 21.15 29.16
CA ALA A 35 -16.84 20.28 29.69
C ALA A 35 -17.07 18.79 29.38
N ASP A 36 -18.31 18.29 29.46
CA ASP A 36 -18.64 16.92 29.07
C ASP A 36 -18.82 16.73 27.55
N PRO A 37 -19.68 17.49 26.82
CA PRO A 37 -19.99 17.18 25.42
C PRO A 37 -18.79 17.38 24.46
N VAL A 38 -17.91 18.34 24.73
CA VAL A 38 -16.78 18.65 23.82
C VAL A 38 -15.54 17.81 24.15
N LEU A 39 -15.33 17.48 25.42
CA LEU A 39 -14.08 16.85 25.88
C LEU A 39 -14.20 15.34 26.06
N SER A 40 -15.41 14.82 26.27
CA SER A 40 -15.70 13.39 26.15
C SER A 40 -15.99 13.03 24.69
N SER A 41 -15.35 11.99 24.18
CA SER A 41 -15.35 11.64 22.74
C SER A 41 -16.63 10.96 22.25
N GLN A 42 -17.76 11.13 22.95
CA GLN A 42 -19.04 10.52 22.58
C GLN A 42 -19.86 11.39 21.62
N GLN A 43 -19.77 12.72 21.72
CA GLN A 43 -20.38 13.63 20.74
C GLN A 43 -19.36 13.95 19.64
N LYS A 44 -19.62 13.50 18.40
CA LYS A 44 -18.75 13.81 17.26
C LYS A 44 -19.09 15.20 16.71
N TRP A 45 -18.27 16.19 17.04
CA TRP A 45 -18.26 17.49 16.38
C TRP A 45 -17.25 17.43 15.21
N PRO A 46 -17.69 17.38 13.94
CA PRO A 46 -16.80 17.17 12.81
C PRO A 46 -15.74 18.28 12.64
N HIS A 47 -16.08 19.51 13.03
CA HIS A 47 -15.27 20.71 12.79
C HIS A 47 -14.42 21.16 13.99
N ILE A 48 -14.39 20.40 15.09
CA ILE A 48 -13.65 20.77 16.30
C ILE A 48 -12.76 19.60 16.74
N GLN A 49 -11.44 19.81 16.66
CA GLN A 49 -10.42 18.83 17.03
C GLN A 49 -10.08 18.94 18.53
N VAL A 50 -10.20 17.83 19.26
CA VAL A 50 -10.17 17.82 20.73
C VAL A 50 -9.16 16.80 21.27
N SER A 51 -7.88 17.15 21.27
CA SER A 51 -6.73 16.28 21.57
C SER A 51 -6.17 16.50 22.98
N THR A 52 -5.05 17.23 23.13
CA THR A 52 -4.61 17.90 24.37
C THR A 52 -5.24 19.29 24.50
N GLU A 53 -5.58 19.89 23.36
CA GLU A 53 -6.18 21.21 23.18
C GLU A 53 -7.55 21.09 22.50
N VAL A 54 -8.30 22.20 22.48
CA VAL A 54 -9.58 22.34 21.79
C VAL A 54 -9.39 23.35 20.65
N ARG A 55 -9.38 22.87 19.41
CA ARG A 55 -9.10 23.67 18.20
C ARG A 55 -10.27 23.57 17.21
N PRO A 56 -10.95 24.66 16.84
CA PRO A 56 -11.85 24.66 15.70
C PRO A 56 -11.05 24.51 14.39
N ASP A 57 -11.69 24.02 13.34
CA ASP A 57 -11.11 23.95 11.99
C ASP A 57 -11.18 25.30 11.25
N TRP A 58 -10.63 25.34 10.04
CA TRP A 58 -10.62 26.55 9.22
C TRP A 58 -12.02 26.95 8.72
N GLU A 59 -12.98 26.02 8.61
CA GLU A 59 -14.35 26.33 8.19
C GLU A 59 -15.07 27.12 9.28
N LEU A 60 -15.09 26.62 10.53
CA LEU A 60 -15.66 27.34 11.67
C LEU A 60 -14.92 28.67 11.93
N LEU A 61 -13.59 28.69 11.82
CA LEU A 61 -12.84 29.94 12.00
C LEU A 61 -13.17 30.97 10.93
N PHE A 62 -13.46 30.60 9.68
CA PHE A 62 -13.80 31.57 8.63
C PHE A 62 -15.27 32.05 8.67
N MET A 63 -16.11 31.41 9.51
CA MET A 63 -17.47 31.86 9.82
C MET A 63 -17.53 32.92 10.95
N LEU A 64 -16.51 33.02 11.81
CA LEU A 64 -16.45 34.06 12.85
C LEU A 64 -16.02 35.43 12.25
N PRO A 65 -16.71 36.55 12.55
CA PRO A 65 -16.39 37.85 11.96
C PRO A 65 -14.98 38.36 12.27
N GLU A 66 -14.48 38.12 13.47
CA GLU A 66 -13.22 38.68 13.98
C GLU A 66 -12.00 38.05 13.31
N THR A 67 -11.99 36.72 13.19
CA THR A 67 -10.97 35.94 12.47
C THR A 67 -11.05 36.16 10.96
N ARG A 68 -12.26 36.28 10.39
CA ARG A 68 -12.46 36.59 8.96
C ARG A 68 -11.95 37.98 8.62
N THR A 69 -12.13 38.96 9.52
CA THR A 69 -11.54 40.30 9.42
C THR A 69 -10.02 40.25 9.58
N LEU A 70 -9.52 39.52 10.58
CA LEU A 70 -8.09 39.35 10.82
C LEU A 70 -7.37 38.72 9.62
N LEU A 71 -7.94 37.68 9.01
CA LEU A 71 -7.29 36.95 7.92
C LEU A 71 -7.61 37.51 6.52
N ALA A 72 -8.37 38.61 6.41
CA ALA A 72 -8.63 39.26 5.13
C ALA A 72 -7.36 39.55 4.27
N PRO A 73 -6.17 39.87 4.83
CA PRO A 73 -4.94 40.03 4.04
C PRO A 73 -4.24 38.72 3.62
N LEU A 74 -4.67 37.56 4.12
CA LEU A 74 -4.01 36.27 3.88
C LEU A 74 -3.87 35.89 2.39
N PRO A 75 -4.86 36.11 1.50
CA PRO A 75 -4.68 35.83 0.07
C PRO A 75 -3.57 36.67 -0.57
N ALA A 76 -3.38 37.92 -0.14
CA ALA A 76 -2.32 38.79 -0.65
C ALA A 76 -0.93 38.32 -0.19
N LEU A 77 -0.79 37.87 1.07
CA LEU A 77 0.42 37.21 1.55
C LEU A 77 0.72 35.93 0.74
N ILE A 78 -0.29 35.08 0.52
CA ILE A 78 -0.16 33.85 -0.28
C ILE A 78 0.28 34.16 -1.72
N HIS A 79 -0.22 35.23 -2.34
CA HIS A 79 0.17 35.65 -3.68
C HIS A 79 1.63 36.15 -3.76
N ASP A 80 2.09 36.91 -2.77
CA ASP A 80 3.50 37.31 -2.67
C ASP A 80 4.41 36.10 -2.44
N VAL A 81 4.04 35.19 -1.54
CA VAL A 81 4.77 33.93 -1.29
C VAL A 81 4.82 33.07 -2.56
N ALA A 82 3.71 32.92 -3.28
CA ALA A 82 3.68 32.23 -4.57
C ALA A 82 4.61 32.89 -5.61
N THR A 83 4.62 34.22 -5.67
CA THR A 83 5.53 34.97 -6.56
C THR A 83 7.00 34.73 -6.21
N ARG A 84 7.36 34.68 -4.92
CA ARG A 84 8.71 34.30 -4.45
C ARG A 84 9.07 32.86 -4.86
N VAL A 85 8.13 31.92 -4.77
CA VAL A 85 8.30 30.51 -5.19
C VAL A 85 8.41 30.35 -6.71
N VAL A 86 7.71 31.18 -7.50
CA VAL A 86 7.86 31.22 -8.96
C VAL A 86 9.24 31.74 -9.36
N ALA A 87 9.77 32.73 -8.64
CA ALA A 87 11.11 33.25 -8.87
C ALA A 87 12.22 32.31 -8.39
N ASN A 88 12.01 31.58 -7.28
CA ASN A 88 12.96 30.63 -6.70
C ASN A 88 12.21 29.35 -6.27
N PRO A 89 12.12 28.33 -7.15
CA PRO A 89 11.36 27.11 -6.86
C PRO A 89 11.89 26.33 -5.66
N ILE A 90 10.98 25.93 -4.77
CA ILE A 90 11.26 25.14 -3.56
C ILE A 90 11.23 23.66 -3.91
N TYR A 91 12.25 22.91 -3.48
CA TYR A 91 12.34 21.47 -3.66
C TYR A 91 12.05 20.74 -2.34
N ARG A 92 11.34 19.60 -2.43
CA ARG A 92 11.01 18.79 -1.26
C ARG A 92 12.28 18.22 -0.63
N ASN A 93 12.31 18.21 0.71
CA ASN A 93 13.43 17.75 1.56
C ASN A 93 14.75 18.55 1.45
N GLU A 94 14.92 19.45 0.48
CA GLU A 94 16.13 20.26 0.32
C GLU A 94 16.17 21.47 1.25
N HIS A 95 16.97 21.38 2.32
CA HIS A 95 17.13 22.42 3.34
C HIS A 95 17.65 23.76 2.79
N SER A 96 18.38 23.74 1.67
CA SER A 96 18.93 24.91 0.96
C SER A 96 17.90 25.67 0.10
N SER A 97 16.72 25.09 -0.14
CA SER A 97 15.65 25.71 -0.94
C SER A 97 14.53 26.36 -0.12
N ARG A 98 14.73 26.48 1.21
CA ARG A 98 13.72 27.01 2.14
C ARG A 98 13.47 28.51 1.96
N LEU A 99 12.22 28.85 1.65
CA LEU A 99 11.66 30.19 1.82
C LEU A 99 11.15 30.35 3.25
N ASP A 100 12.01 30.78 4.19
CA ASP A 100 11.54 31.08 5.55
C ASP A 100 10.78 32.42 5.56
N LEU A 101 9.49 32.41 5.91
CA LEU A 101 8.71 33.64 6.13
C LEU A 101 8.85 34.13 7.56
N THR A 102 8.85 35.45 7.77
CA THR A 102 9.08 36.10 9.07
C THR A 102 7.91 36.99 9.48
N LEU A 103 7.87 37.46 10.73
CA LEU A 103 6.88 38.45 11.18
C LEU A 103 6.91 39.74 10.32
N ALA A 104 8.09 40.16 9.86
CA ALA A 104 8.29 41.31 8.97
C ALA A 104 7.78 41.10 7.52
N ASP A 105 7.30 39.90 7.19
CA ASP A 105 6.51 39.64 5.97
C ASP A 105 5.01 39.86 6.23
N PHE A 106 4.50 39.49 7.42
CA PHE A 106 3.12 39.77 7.84
C PHE A 106 2.88 41.28 8.08
N GLU A 107 3.85 41.98 8.67
CA GLU A 107 3.75 43.43 8.94
C GLU A 107 3.61 44.30 7.67
N ARG A 108 3.76 43.73 6.48
CA ARG A 108 3.52 44.40 5.19
C ARG A 108 2.06 44.41 4.75
N PHE A 109 1.26 43.45 5.22
CA PHE A 109 -0.13 43.24 4.78
C PHE A 109 -1.16 43.52 5.89
N TRP A 110 -0.75 43.49 7.16
CA TRP A 110 -1.61 43.75 8.31
C TRP A 110 -1.49 45.19 8.81
N SER A 111 -2.61 45.78 9.26
CA SER A 111 -2.71 47.19 9.66
C SER A 111 -2.03 47.56 10.99
N SER A 112 -1.56 46.57 11.76
CA SER A 112 -0.73 46.76 12.95
C SER A 112 0.13 45.54 13.24
N ALA A 113 1.25 45.73 13.96
CA ALA A 113 2.13 44.64 14.38
C ALA A 113 1.41 43.62 15.29
N ASP A 114 0.50 44.06 16.16
CA ASP A 114 -0.30 43.16 17.00
C ASP A 114 -1.22 42.24 16.18
N ALA A 115 -1.80 42.77 15.09
CA ALA A 115 -2.65 42.02 14.17
C ALA A 115 -1.82 41.10 13.26
N ALA A 116 -0.69 41.58 12.73
CA ALA A 116 0.29 40.78 11.99
C ALA A 116 0.74 39.58 12.84
N ARG A 117 1.09 39.83 14.10
CA ARG A 117 1.50 38.80 15.05
C ARG A 117 0.36 37.85 15.39
N LEU A 118 -0.86 38.33 15.60
CA LEU A 118 -2.02 37.47 15.91
C LEU A 118 -2.38 36.54 14.74
N ALA A 119 -2.28 37.02 13.49
CA ALA A 119 -2.47 36.19 12.31
C ALA A 119 -1.34 35.15 12.15
N ALA A 120 -0.09 35.55 12.36
CA ALA A 120 1.06 34.65 12.33
C ALA A 120 1.01 33.58 13.45
N ASP A 121 0.65 33.96 14.68
CA ASP A 121 0.40 33.02 15.79
C ASP A 121 -0.70 32.02 15.45
N LEU A 122 -1.81 32.48 14.85
CA LEU A 122 -2.95 31.64 14.45
C LEU A 122 -2.56 30.62 13.38
N LEU A 123 -1.89 31.06 12.33
CA LEU A 123 -1.46 30.21 11.20
C LEU A 123 -0.35 29.22 11.60
N ALA A 124 0.49 29.55 12.59
CA ALA A 124 1.50 28.63 13.15
C ALA A 124 0.92 27.68 14.22
N GLY A 125 -0.17 28.08 14.90
CA GLY A 125 -0.85 27.26 15.91
C GLY A 125 -1.67 26.09 15.33
N MET A 126 -1.79 25.98 14.01
CA MET A 126 -2.56 24.97 13.29
C MET A 126 -1.80 24.48 12.06
N TRP A 127 -2.12 23.27 11.58
CA TRP A 127 -1.75 22.91 10.21
C TRP A 127 -2.58 23.75 9.25
N ASN A 128 -1.91 24.47 8.34
CA ASN A 128 -2.55 25.23 7.27
C ASN A 128 -2.00 24.74 5.92
N PRO A 129 -2.85 24.53 4.91
CA PRO A 129 -2.43 23.99 3.62
C PRO A 129 -1.84 25.05 2.66
N TRP A 130 -1.79 26.33 3.07
CA TRP A 130 -1.46 27.46 2.20
C TRP A 130 0.01 27.90 2.33
N LEU A 131 0.51 28.01 3.57
CA LEU A 131 1.86 28.44 3.92
C LEU A 131 2.72 27.30 4.50
N GLY A 132 2.15 26.09 4.60
CA GLY A 132 2.83 24.91 5.12
C GLY A 132 3.00 24.95 6.64
N TRP A 133 4.03 24.25 7.14
CA TRP A 133 4.31 24.19 8.58
C TRP A 133 4.88 25.51 9.08
N GLY A 134 4.49 25.92 10.29
CA GLY A 134 5.01 27.10 10.95
C GLY A 134 5.16 26.93 12.46
N SER A 135 5.98 27.78 13.07
CA SER A 135 6.20 27.83 14.51
C SER A 135 6.24 29.27 15.02
N SER A 136 5.58 29.52 16.16
CA SER A 136 5.60 30.81 16.87
C SER A 136 6.37 30.66 18.19
N HIS A 137 7.33 31.56 18.40
CA HIS A 137 8.24 31.59 19.56
C HIS A 137 8.36 33.04 20.07
N SER A 138 8.98 33.25 21.25
CA SER A 138 9.19 34.60 21.80
C SER A 138 9.92 35.54 20.84
N GLU A 139 10.86 35.00 20.06
CA GLU A 139 11.72 35.76 19.13
C GLU A 139 11.07 36.04 17.76
N GLY A 140 9.91 35.45 17.46
CA GLY A 140 9.20 35.68 16.19
C GLY A 140 8.34 34.50 15.75
N VAL A 141 7.91 34.52 14.49
CA VAL A 141 7.19 33.42 13.84
C VAL A 141 7.93 33.05 12.56
N ARG A 142 8.03 31.75 12.26
CA ARG A 142 8.62 31.20 11.02
C ARG A 142 7.63 30.28 10.32
N PHE A 143 7.57 30.34 8.99
CA PHE A 143 6.86 29.36 8.15
C PHE A 143 7.79 28.77 7.09
N GLN A 144 7.50 27.54 6.66
CA GLN A 144 8.18 26.85 5.56
C GLN A 144 7.14 26.44 4.49
N PRO A 145 6.86 27.32 3.51
CA PRO A 145 6.00 27.01 2.38
C PRO A 145 6.58 25.92 1.48
N HIS A 146 5.70 25.28 0.73
CA HIS A 146 6.02 24.31 -0.31
C HIS A 146 5.39 24.76 -1.63
N LEU A 147 5.70 24.05 -2.73
CA LEU A 147 5.16 24.33 -4.06
C LEU A 147 3.63 24.37 -4.10
N ASP A 148 2.97 23.67 -3.17
CA ASP A 148 1.52 23.64 -2.94
C ASP A 148 0.89 25.05 -2.78
N VAL A 149 1.66 26.06 -2.38
CA VAL A 149 1.22 27.47 -2.37
C VAL A 149 0.70 27.93 -3.74
N LEU A 150 1.24 27.37 -4.84
CA LEU A 150 0.82 27.70 -6.21
C LEU A 150 -0.61 27.26 -6.54
N ARG A 151 -1.20 26.31 -5.79
CA ARG A 151 -2.64 25.99 -5.92
C ARG A 151 -3.52 27.20 -5.55
N TYR A 152 -3.00 28.08 -4.69
CA TYR A 152 -3.71 29.19 -4.09
C TYR A 152 -3.29 30.57 -4.62
N GLU A 153 -2.33 30.66 -5.56
CA GLU A 153 -1.80 31.95 -6.05
C GLU A 153 -2.87 32.87 -6.70
N GLN A 154 -3.97 32.27 -7.17
CA GLN A 154 -5.11 32.94 -7.82
C GLN A 154 -6.37 32.95 -6.93
N ALA A 155 -6.24 32.91 -5.61
CA ALA A 155 -7.39 32.96 -4.70
C ALA A 155 -7.75 34.41 -4.34
N GLU A 156 -8.96 34.85 -4.69
CA GLU A 156 -9.38 36.25 -4.43
C GLU A 156 -9.82 36.49 -2.97
N GLY A 157 -10.11 35.42 -2.20
CA GLY A 157 -10.64 35.55 -0.85
C GLY A 157 -10.61 34.25 -0.03
N LEU A 158 -10.94 34.39 1.25
CA LEU A 158 -10.89 33.30 2.24
C LEU A 158 -11.76 32.08 1.88
N ASP A 159 -12.96 32.30 1.33
CA ASP A 159 -13.85 31.21 0.92
C ASP A 159 -13.28 30.41 -0.27
N GLU A 160 -12.44 31.04 -1.09
CA GLU A 160 -11.73 30.35 -2.17
C GLU A 160 -10.53 29.56 -1.66
N LEU A 161 -9.81 30.07 -0.66
CA LEU A 161 -8.73 29.32 0.00
C LEU A 161 -9.26 27.99 0.58
N LEU A 162 -10.38 28.01 1.29
CA LEU A 162 -11.06 26.78 1.77
C LEU A 162 -11.44 25.85 0.61
N ARG A 163 -12.14 26.38 -0.41
CA ARG A 163 -12.61 25.62 -1.58
C ARG A 163 -11.48 24.90 -2.32
N ARG A 164 -10.29 25.50 -2.37
CA ARG A 164 -9.08 24.92 -3.02
C ARG A 164 -8.32 23.96 -2.10
N SER A 165 -8.49 24.06 -0.79
CA SER A 165 -7.91 23.12 0.18
C SER A 165 -8.66 21.79 0.25
N HIS A 166 -9.98 21.81 0.00
CA HIS A 166 -10.84 20.62 0.01
C HIS A 166 -11.38 20.33 -1.39
N PRO A 167 -10.61 19.66 -2.28
CA PRO A 167 -11.12 19.22 -3.57
C PRO A 167 -12.31 18.25 -3.37
N PRO A 168 -13.37 18.35 -4.19
CA PRO A 168 -14.65 17.69 -3.89
C PRO A 168 -14.51 16.15 -3.84
N PRO A 169 -15.08 15.50 -2.81
CA PRO A 169 -14.99 14.05 -2.65
C PRO A 169 -15.69 13.33 -3.81
N GLY A 170 -14.92 12.53 -4.54
CA GLY A 170 -15.34 11.82 -5.76
C GLY A 170 -14.49 12.17 -6.99
N ASP A 171 -14.00 13.41 -7.10
CA ASP A 171 -13.20 13.82 -8.26
C ASP A 171 -11.72 13.47 -8.07
N ALA A 172 -11.15 13.81 -6.90
CA ALA A 172 -9.71 13.74 -6.62
C ALA A 172 -9.04 12.36 -6.78
N GLN A 173 -9.81 11.27 -6.78
CA GLN A 173 -9.29 9.90 -6.93
C GLN A 173 -9.60 9.24 -8.27
N LYS A 174 -10.55 9.77 -9.06
CA LYS A 174 -10.89 9.16 -10.36
C LYS A 174 -9.77 9.41 -11.35
N LYS A 175 -9.08 8.33 -11.75
CA LYS A 175 -8.04 8.34 -12.80
C LYS A 175 -8.65 8.73 -14.14
N VAL A 176 -7.84 9.41 -14.95
CA VAL A 176 -8.18 9.80 -16.32
C VAL A 176 -8.00 8.58 -17.23
N ALA A 177 -9.07 8.10 -17.86
CA ALA A 177 -9.02 7.02 -18.84
C ALA A 177 -8.69 7.53 -20.25
N GLU A 178 -9.25 8.69 -20.61
CA GLU A 178 -9.01 9.40 -21.87
C GLU A 178 -8.66 10.86 -21.52
N PRO A 179 -7.43 11.33 -21.81
CA PRO A 179 -7.00 12.68 -21.45
C PRO A 179 -7.62 13.72 -22.37
N GLU A 180 -8.36 14.66 -21.78
CA GLU A 180 -8.93 15.84 -22.43
C GLU A 180 -8.47 17.14 -21.75
N GLY A 181 -8.68 18.28 -22.41
CA GLY A 181 -8.48 19.61 -21.83
C GLY A 181 -7.10 19.81 -21.18
N PRO A 182 -7.02 20.18 -19.89
CA PRO A 182 -5.75 20.44 -19.22
C PRO A 182 -4.87 19.18 -19.07
N TYR A 183 -5.45 17.98 -19.09
CA TYR A 183 -4.69 16.73 -19.03
C TYR A 183 -4.00 16.45 -20.37
N LEU A 184 -4.70 16.64 -21.49
CA LEU A 184 -4.13 16.46 -22.82
C LEU A 184 -3.06 17.52 -23.14
N GLU A 185 -3.35 18.78 -22.83
CA GLU A 185 -2.42 19.91 -22.97
C GLU A 185 -1.16 19.73 -22.11
N LEU A 186 -1.28 19.15 -20.91
CA LEU A 186 -0.13 18.77 -20.08
C LEU A 186 0.75 17.72 -20.78
N LEU A 187 0.14 16.64 -21.32
CA LEU A 187 0.87 15.60 -22.04
C LEU A 187 1.59 16.17 -23.29
N HIS A 188 0.91 17.01 -24.09
CA HIS A 188 1.54 17.69 -25.23
C HIS A 188 2.74 18.56 -24.82
N ARG A 189 2.65 19.33 -23.74
CA ARG A 189 3.77 20.18 -23.28
C ARG A 189 4.95 19.37 -22.78
N ILE A 190 4.74 18.21 -22.15
CA ILE A 190 5.83 17.31 -21.77
C ILE A 190 6.48 16.72 -23.04
N HIS A 191 5.68 16.35 -24.05
CA HIS A 191 6.20 15.83 -25.32
C HIS A 191 6.99 16.86 -26.15
N GLU A 192 6.50 18.09 -26.26
CA GLU A 192 7.21 19.18 -26.95
C GLU A 192 8.44 19.66 -26.17
N HIS A 193 8.45 19.56 -24.83
CA HIS A 193 9.68 19.73 -24.05
C HIS A 193 10.70 18.67 -24.44
N LEU A 194 10.31 17.39 -24.41
CA LEU A 194 11.16 16.26 -24.78
C LEU A 194 11.73 16.41 -26.22
N LYS A 195 10.91 16.78 -27.20
CA LYS A 195 11.37 17.01 -28.58
C LYS A 195 12.38 18.16 -28.69
N ARG A 196 12.28 19.17 -27.84
CA ARG A 196 13.15 20.36 -27.82
C ARG A 196 14.46 20.14 -27.04
N THR A 197 14.50 19.25 -26.05
CA THR A 197 15.70 19.02 -25.20
C THR A 197 16.36 17.65 -25.39
N GLY A 198 15.65 16.65 -25.91
CA GLY A 198 16.08 15.24 -25.90
C GLY A 198 15.92 14.54 -24.54
N THR A 199 15.30 15.20 -23.56
CA THR A 199 15.23 14.76 -22.16
C THR A 199 13.85 14.98 -21.53
N TRP A 200 13.53 14.22 -20.49
CA TRP A 200 12.29 14.42 -19.73
C TRP A 200 12.39 15.71 -18.87
N PRO A 201 11.33 16.52 -18.76
CA PRO A 201 11.38 17.75 -17.99
C PRO A 201 11.53 17.52 -16.48
N GLU A 202 12.31 18.39 -15.83
CA GLU A 202 12.39 18.48 -14.36
C GLU A 202 11.03 18.87 -13.77
N ALA A 203 10.51 18.07 -12.84
CA ALA A 203 9.10 18.17 -12.46
C ALA A 203 8.73 19.52 -11.82
N VAL A 204 9.56 20.05 -10.92
CA VAL A 204 9.32 21.32 -10.21
C VAL A 204 9.44 22.54 -11.13
N PRO A 205 10.56 22.76 -11.88
CA PRO A 205 10.64 23.83 -12.87
C PRO A 205 9.53 23.79 -13.93
N PHE A 206 9.18 22.61 -14.43
CA PHE A 206 8.11 22.43 -15.40
C PHE A 206 6.74 22.81 -14.82
N ALA A 207 6.46 22.42 -13.57
CA ALA A 207 5.23 22.81 -12.89
C ALA A 207 5.12 24.34 -12.71
N VAL A 208 6.21 25.00 -12.32
CA VAL A 208 6.25 26.48 -12.18
C VAL A 208 6.02 27.17 -13.53
N ALA A 209 6.62 26.67 -14.61
CA ALA A 209 6.52 27.21 -15.96
C ALA A 209 5.13 27.02 -16.60
N HIS A 210 4.40 25.96 -16.22
CA HIS A 210 3.13 25.57 -16.86
C HIS A 210 1.90 25.59 -15.92
N ARG A 211 2.03 26.17 -14.71
CA ARG A 211 0.93 26.35 -13.74
C ARG A 211 -0.32 27.09 -14.27
N ASN A 212 -0.25 27.71 -15.44
CA ASN A 212 -1.42 28.27 -16.14
C ASN A 212 -2.41 27.19 -16.64
N LEU A 213 -2.06 25.89 -16.55
CA LEU A 213 -3.00 24.77 -16.72
C LEU A 213 -3.80 24.43 -15.45
N GLY A 214 -3.49 25.07 -14.33
CA GLY A 214 -3.89 24.63 -12.98
C GLY A 214 -2.74 23.98 -12.23
N PHE A 215 -3.05 23.36 -11.08
CA PHE A 215 -2.04 22.80 -10.20
C PHE A 215 -1.50 21.46 -10.76
N ILE A 216 -0.35 21.55 -11.44
CA ILE A 216 0.29 20.46 -12.18
C ILE A 216 0.42 19.14 -11.39
N PRO A 217 0.76 19.12 -10.07
CA PRO A 217 0.81 17.88 -9.30
C PRO A 217 -0.54 17.12 -9.23
N ASP A 218 -1.68 17.82 -9.16
CA ASP A 218 -3.01 17.18 -9.18
C ASP A 218 -3.29 16.56 -10.57
N LEU A 219 -2.88 17.24 -11.65
CA LEU A 219 -3.02 16.75 -13.02
C LEU A 219 -2.16 15.49 -13.26
N VAL A 220 -0.92 15.49 -12.79
CA VAL A 220 -0.02 14.32 -12.83
C VAL A 220 -0.60 13.17 -12.01
N ALA A 221 -1.08 13.43 -10.79
CA ALA A 221 -1.64 12.40 -9.91
C ALA A 221 -2.88 11.69 -10.48
N ARG A 222 -3.64 12.32 -11.38
CA ARG A 222 -4.77 11.67 -12.09
C ARG A 222 -4.37 10.92 -13.37
N LEU A 223 -3.18 11.20 -13.92
CA LEU A 223 -2.61 10.57 -15.12
C LEU A 223 -1.64 9.42 -14.82
N GLU A 224 -1.01 9.41 -13.64
CA GLU A 224 -0.12 8.34 -13.19
C GLU A 224 -0.90 7.08 -12.78
N PRO A 225 -0.44 5.84 -13.06
CA PRO A 225 0.74 5.45 -13.83
C PRO A 225 0.45 5.19 -15.32
N GLU A 226 -0.76 5.53 -15.79
CA GLU A 226 -1.26 5.20 -17.13
C GLU A 226 -0.50 5.97 -18.22
N PHE A 227 -0.46 7.30 -18.12
CA PHE A 227 0.08 8.21 -19.14
C PHE A 227 1.40 8.88 -18.73
N ILE A 228 1.65 8.97 -17.43
CA ILE A 228 2.88 9.53 -16.84
C ILE A 228 3.41 8.53 -15.81
N ARG A 229 4.73 8.38 -15.71
CA ARG A 229 5.44 7.68 -14.63
C ARG A 229 6.55 8.55 -14.04
N GLY A 230 7.00 8.15 -12.86
CA GLY A 230 7.87 8.92 -11.99
C GLY A 230 7.02 9.66 -10.97
N ALA A 231 6.96 9.11 -9.75
CA ALA A 231 6.13 9.64 -8.68
C ALA A 231 6.46 11.11 -8.40
N TRP A 232 5.45 11.92 -8.05
CA TRP A 232 5.65 13.32 -7.66
C TRP A 232 6.35 13.42 -6.29
N THR A 233 7.67 13.25 -6.29
CA THR A 233 8.52 13.41 -5.09
C THR A 233 8.78 14.88 -4.76
N GLY A 234 8.78 15.76 -5.78
CA GLY A 234 9.10 17.19 -5.64
C GLY A 234 10.59 17.51 -5.41
N THR A 235 11.50 16.54 -5.58
CA THR A 235 12.96 16.75 -5.49
C THR A 235 13.53 17.20 -6.84
N ARG A 236 14.79 17.70 -6.90
CA ARG A 236 15.44 18.06 -8.18
C ARG A 236 15.47 16.92 -9.20
N ASN A 237 15.67 15.70 -8.73
CA ASN A 237 15.79 14.52 -9.59
C ASN A 237 14.42 14.01 -10.10
N ALA A 238 13.31 14.62 -9.69
CA ALA A 238 11.99 14.31 -10.21
C ALA A 238 11.90 14.66 -11.72
N ARG A 239 11.38 13.72 -12.52
CA ARG A 239 11.21 13.84 -13.97
C ARG A 239 9.82 13.38 -14.35
N LEU A 240 9.11 14.15 -15.19
CA LEU A 240 7.81 13.74 -15.72
C LEU A 240 8.04 12.87 -16.97
N LYS A 241 8.13 11.54 -16.78
CA LYS A 241 8.35 10.60 -17.88
C LYS A 241 6.99 10.19 -18.47
N LEU A 242 6.75 10.43 -19.76
CA LEU A 242 5.54 9.93 -20.41
C LEU A 242 5.65 8.42 -20.67
N THR A 243 4.52 7.71 -20.65
CA THR A 243 4.46 6.29 -21.00
C THR A 243 4.19 6.10 -22.49
N PHE A 244 4.40 4.89 -23.01
CA PHE A 244 3.99 4.56 -24.38
C PHE A 244 2.47 4.69 -24.62
N LYS A 245 1.62 4.67 -23.58
CA LYS A 245 0.16 4.91 -23.72
C LYS A 245 -0.18 6.36 -24.10
N SER A 246 0.69 7.33 -23.81
CA SER A 246 0.42 8.72 -24.22
C SER A 246 0.74 8.98 -25.70
N LEU A 247 1.43 8.06 -26.39
CA LEU A 247 1.89 8.27 -27.76
C LEU A 247 0.74 8.57 -28.73
N ASP A 248 -0.36 7.82 -28.64
CA ASP A 248 -1.51 7.99 -29.53
C ASP A 248 -2.20 9.36 -29.37
N TRP A 249 -2.01 10.01 -28.23
CA TRP A 249 -2.55 11.32 -27.87
C TRP A 249 -1.61 12.46 -28.24
N VAL A 250 -0.30 12.32 -28.02
CA VAL A 250 0.66 13.42 -28.18
C VAL A 250 1.44 13.42 -29.50
N THR A 251 1.55 12.28 -30.19
CA THR A 251 2.40 12.13 -31.38
C THR A 251 1.61 12.14 -32.69
N SER A 252 2.26 12.53 -33.78
CA SER A 252 1.79 12.33 -35.14
C SER A 252 1.97 10.89 -35.62
N ALA A 253 1.24 10.50 -36.66
CA ALA A 253 1.44 9.23 -37.35
C ALA A 253 2.87 9.07 -37.91
N ARG A 254 3.57 10.17 -38.25
CA ARG A 254 4.98 10.15 -38.65
C ARG A 254 5.87 9.70 -37.50
N GLU A 255 5.67 10.26 -36.30
CA GLU A 255 6.47 9.92 -35.11
C GLU A 255 6.22 8.48 -34.65
N ARG A 256 4.96 7.98 -34.72
CA ARG A 256 4.66 6.54 -34.49
C ARG A 256 5.32 5.62 -35.51
N HIS A 257 5.36 6.00 -36.79
CA HIS A 257 6.06 5.22 -37.82
C HIS A 257 7.59 5.24 -37.63
N LEU A 258 8.17 6.39 -37.26
CA LEU A 258 9.59 6.48 -36.88
C LEU A 258 9.90 5.58 -35.69
N LEU A 259 9.04 5.52 -34.67
CA LEU A 259 9.17 4.61 -33.53
C LEU A 259 9.12 3.13 -33.94
N ALA A 260 8.17 2.73 -34.79
CA ALA A 260 8.09 1.36 -35.31
C ALA A 260 9.37 0.96 -36.07
N GLN A 261 9.89 1.86 -36.94
CA GLN A 261 11.17 1.66 -37.61
C GLN A 261 12.36 1.56 -36.64
N ALA A 262 12.37 2.40 -35.58
CA ALA A 262 13.42 2.40 -34.56
C ALA A 262 13.42 1.08 -33.76
N VAL A 263 12.26 0.63 -33.29
CA VAL A 263 12.10 -0.66 -32.59
C VAL A 263 12.59 -1.82 -33.44
N ARG A 264 12.18 -1.88 -34.72
CA ARG A 264 12.66 -2.92 -35.64
C ARG A 264 14.18 -2.86 -35.83
N ALA A 265 14.76 -1.67 -35.92
CA ALA A 265 16.21 -1.50 -36.01
C ALA A 265 16.93 -1.95 -34.74
N MET A 266 16.38 -1.68 -33.55
CA MET A 266 16.90 -2.17 -32.26
C MET A 266 16.87 -3.70 -32.18
N ALA A 267 15.77 -4.32 -32.59
CA ALA A 267 15.66 -5.78 -32.65
C ALA A 267 16.67 -6.40 -33.64
N GLN A 268 16.94 -5.75 -34.78
CA GLN A 268 17.96 -6.18 -35.73
C GLN A 268 19.39 -6.00 -35.20
N ILE A 269 19.68 -4.89 -34.51
CA ILE A 269 20.99 -4.67 -33.83
C ILE A 269 21.26 -5.80 -32.83
N TRP A 270 20.27 -6.16 -32.01
CA TRP A 270 20.41 -7.24 -31.04
C TRP A 270 20.62 -8.61 -31.71
N LEU A 271 19.85 -8.92 -32.76
CA LEU A 271 19.98 -10.17 -33.53
C LEU A 271 21.29 -10.30 -34.33
N GLU A 272 21.98 -9.20 -34.60
CA GLU A 272 23.27 -9.16 -35.31
C GLU A 272 24.47 -9.01 -34.36
N THR A 273 24.24 -9.03 -33.04
CA THR A 273 25.30 -8.97 -32.03
C THR A 273 25.61 -10.38 -31.52
N ASP A 274 26.75 -10.94 -31.95
CA ASP A 274 27.28 -12.17 -31.37
C ASP A 274 27.70 -11.94 -29.90
N GLU A 275 27.24 -12.81 -29.00
CA GLU A 275 27.50 -12.82 -27.55
C GLU A 275 27.57 -11.42 -26.88
N PRO A 276 26.41 -10.73 -26.71
CA PRO A 276 26.37 -9.43 -26.02
C PRO A 276 26.96 -9.54 -24.60
N ASN A 277 27.99 -8.73 -24.32
CA ASN A 277 28.61 -8.67 -23.01
C ASN A 277 27.66 -8.04 -21.96
N SER A 278 28.03 -8.11 -20.67
CA SER A 278 27.20 -7.58 -19.57
C SER A 278 27.05 -6.05 -19.55
N ASP A 279 27.72 -5.33 -20.45
CA ASP A 279 27.54 -3.89 -20.70
C ASP A 279 26.92 -3.63 -22.09
N PHE A 280 26.32 -4.63 -22.74
CA PHE A 280 25.69 -4.40 -24.04
C PHE A 280 24.39 -3.59 -23.88
N GLY A 281 24.34 -2.46 -24.58
CA GLY A 281 23.17 -1.60 -24.63
C GLY A 281 23.14 -0.82 -25.93
N ILE A 282 21.95 -0.65 -26.48
CA ILE A 282 21.74 -0.03 -27.79
C ILE A 282 21.73 1.48 -27.62
N THR A 283 22.58 2.20 -28.35
CA THR A 283 22.65 3.67 -28.32
C THR A 283 21.75 4.30 -29.39
N ALA A 284 21.37 5.57 -29.20
CA ALA A 284 20.55 6.30 -30.17
C ALA A 284 21.25 6.47 -31.54
N GLU A 285 22.58 6.49 -31.54
CA GLU A 285 23.42 6.53 -32.75
C GLU A 285 23.33 5.20 -33.53
N MET A 286 23.45 4.06 -32.83
CA MET A 286 23.30 2.73 -33.47
C MET A 286 21.92 2.59 -34.12
N VAL A 287 20.85 3.01 -33.44
CA VAL A 287 19.48 2.97 -33.98
C VAL A 287 19.35 3.89 -35.19
N ALA A 288 19.85 5.13 -35.13
CA ALA A 288 19.84 6.08 -36.23
C ALA A 288 20.59 5.53 -37.46
N GLN A 289 21.79 4.97 -37.27
CA GLN A 289 22.58 4.36 -38.33
C GLN A 289 21.87 3.16 -38.97
N LYS A 290 21.32 2.24 -38.16
CA LYS A 290 20.65 1.02 -38.63
C LYS A 290 19.34 1.32 -39.37
N SER A 291 18.53 2.23 -38.83
CA SER A 291 17.25 2.66 -39.43
C SER A 291 17.43 3.64 -40.60
N ARG A 292 18.61 4.26 -40.73
CA ARG A 292 18.92 5.39 -41.64
C ARG A 292 18.10 6.65 -41.36
N LEU A 293 17.78 6.87 -40.09
CA LEU A 293 17.01 8.02 -39.60
C LEU A 293 17.92 9.06 -38.93
N SER A 294 17.42 10.28 -38.77
CA SER A 294 18.12 11.32 -38.02
C SER A 294 18.11 11.01 -36.52
N GLN A 295 19.29 10.95 -35.89
CA GLN A 295 19.43 10.80 -34.43
C GLN A 295 18.70 11.92 -33.67
N ALA A 296 18.62 13.13 -34.24
CA ALA A 296 17.88 14.25 -33.65
C ALA A 296 16.35 14.11 -33.76
N GLU A 297 15.83 13.41 -34.77
CA GLU A 297 14.39 13.12 -34.87
C GLU A 297 13.98 11.91 -34.02
N VAL A 298 14.84 10.88 -33.96
CA VAL A 298 14.52 9.59 -33.29
C VAL A 298 14.93 9.57 -31.82
N GLY A 299 16.05 10.18 -31.46
CA GLY A 299 16.59 10.18 -30.09
C GLY A 299 15.60 10.61 -29.00
N PRO A 300 14.83 11.70 -29.17
CA PRO A 300 13.77 12.07 -28.23
C PRO A 300 12.66 11.02 -28.15
N LEU A 301 12.28 10.40 -29.27
CA LEU A 301 11.21 9.39 -29.30
C LEU A 301 11.63 8.09 -28.59
N LEU A 302 12.90 7.70 -28.67
CA LEU A 302 13.43 6.51 -27.99
C LEU A 302 13.24 6.54 -26.46
N ARG A 303 13.08 7.73 -25.86
CA ARG A 303 12.76 7.88 -24.43
C ARG A 303 11.47 7.17 -24.01
N TYR A 304 10.47 7.08 -24.89
CA TYR A 304 9.22 6.34 -24.61
C TYR A 304 9.43 4.82 -24.44
N LEU A 305 10.57 4.29 -24.90
CA LEU A 305 10.93 2.87 -24.81
C LEU A 305 11.73 2.54 -23.54
N GLU A 306 12.08 3.52 -22.71
CA GLU A 306 12.81 3.35 -21.44
C GLU A 306 12.06 2.50 -20.39
N GLN A 307 10.77 2.21 -20.62
CA GLN A 307 9.86 1.50 -19.70
C GLN A 307 9.31 0.20 -20.32
N SER A 308 9.90 -0.29 -21.41
CA SER A 308 9.42 -1.45 -22.14
C SER A 308 9.83 -2.78 -21.49
N PHE A 309 9.02 -3.83 -21.64
CA PHE A 309 9.23 -5.16 -21.05
C PHE A 309 10.54 -5.87 -21.46
N TRP A 310 11.20 -5.38 -22.51
CA TRP A 310 12.46 -5.89 -23.05
C TRP A 310 13.69 -5.06 -22.61
N VAL A 311 13.50 -4.06 -21.75
CA VAL A 311 14.58 -3.33 -21.06
C VAL A 311 14.93 -4.07 -19.77
N THR A 312 16.23 -4.18 -19.44
CA THR A 312 16.69 -4.96 -18.26
C THR A 312 16.85 -4.15 -16.98
N ILE A 313 17.04 -2.83 -17.06
CA ILE A 313 17.27 -1.93 -15.93
C ILE A 313 16.48 -0.64 -16.18
N GLU A 314 15.59 -0.23 -15.26
CA GLU A 314 14.97 1.10 -15.36
C GLU A 314 16.05 2.17 -15.19
N PRO A 315 16.13 3.20 -16.07
CA PRO A 315 17.29 4.10 -16.10
C PRO A 315 17.32 5.06 -14.90
N SER A 316 18.08 4.67 -13.87
CA SER A 316 18.63 5.50 -12.79
C SER A 316 20.00 6.10 -13.13
N ASP A 317 20.88 5.29 -13.72
CA ASP A 317 22.33 5.57 -13.76
C ASP A 317 22.79 6.27 -15.05
N TRP A 318 21.93 6.31 -16.06
CA TRP A 318 22.24 6.91 -17.36
C TRP A 318 22.13 8.43 -17.28
N THR A 319 23.28 9.12 -17.34
CA THR A 319 23.29 10.57 -17.53
C THR A 319 22.47 10.93 -18.77
N GLU A 320 21.65 11.99 -18.70
CA GLU A 320 20.72 12.33 -19.78
C GLU A 320 21.42 12.56 -21.13
N GLN A 321 22.72 12.87 -21.11
CA GLN A 321 23.60 13.13 -22.27
C GLN A 321 24.06 11.85 -23.00
N SER A 322 23.96 10.66 -22.38
CA SER A 322 24.47 9.40 -22.91
C SER A 322 23.37 8.33 -22.97
N TRP A 323 22.41 8.47 -23.90
CA TRP A 323 21.35 7.46 -24.05
C TRP A 323 21.90 6.16 -24.66
N LYS A 324 21.93 5.13 -23.81
CA LYS A 324 22.24 3.73 -24.10
C LYS A 324 21.24 2.91 -23.31
N LEU A 325 20.51 2.01 -23.97
CA LEU A 325 19.45 1.22 -23.35
C LEU A 325 19.86 -0.26 -23.27
N PRO A 326 19.98 -0.85 -22.07
CA PRO A 326 20.30 -2.27 -21.93
C PRO A 326 19.03 -3.11 -22.18
N VAL A 327 19.15 -4.18 -22.97
CA VAL A 327 18.01 -4.93 -23.50
C VAL A 327 18.16 -6.45 -23.32
N ASN A 328 17.04 -7.15 -23.18
CA ASN A 328 16.98 -8.61 -23.14
C ASN A 328 16.53 -9.23 -24.48
N ASP A 329 16.58 -10.55 -24.53
CA ASP A 329 16.21 -11.41 -25.65
C ASP A 329 14.80 -11.19 -26.22
N LYS A 330 13.87 -10.71 -25.39
CA LYS A 330 12.49 -10.42 -25.80
C LYS A 330 12.38 -9.31 -26.83
N ILE A 331 13.43 -8.47 -27.01
CA ILE A 331 13.48 -7.52 -28.13
C ILE A 331 13.47 -8.24 -29.50
N GLY A 332 13.96 -9.48 -29.57
CA GLY A 332 13.94 -10.32 -30.77
C GLY A 332 12.53 -10.68 -31.25
N LEU A 333 11.50 -10.55 -30.40
CA LEU A 333 10.09 -10.67 -30.80
C LEU A 333 9.65 -9.54 -31.74
N LEU A 334 10.27 -8.37 -31.63
CA LEU A 334 9.88 -7.13 -32.30
C LEU A 334 10.54 -6.91 -33.67
N LYS A 335 11.32 -7.89 -34.15
CA LYS A 335 12.03 -7.87 -35.44
C LYS A 335 11.13 -7.69 -36.68
N ASN A 336 9.83 -7.99 -36.54
CA ASN A 336 8.83 -7.92 -37.61
C ASN A 336 7.87 -6.71 -37.48
N VAL A 337 8.10 -5.78 -36.55
CA VAL A 337 7.26 -4.57 -36.39
C VAL A 337 7.37 -3.68 -37.62
N GLU A 338 6.24 -3.36 -38.26
CA GLU A 338 6.18 -2.41 -39.39
C GLU A 338 5.42 -1.13 -39.03
N VAL A 339 4.37 -1.27 -38.23
CA VAL A 339 3.57 -0.16 -37.68
C VAL A 339 3.50 -0.22 -36.15
N TRP A 340 3.09 0.88 -35.51
CA TRP A 340 3.10 0.98 -34.05
C TRP A 340 2.10 0.02 -33.38
N GLU A 341 1.03 -0.28 -34.09
CA GLU A 341 -0.02 -1.23 -33.72
C GLU A 341 0.52 -2.66 -33.59
N ASP A 342 1.58 -3.03 -34.31
CA ASP A 342 2.26 -4.33 -34.17
C ASP A 342 3.03 -4.41 -32.85
N TYR A 343 3.71 -3.33 -32.48
CA TYR A 343 4.43 -3.21 -31.21
C TYR A 343 3.47 -3.28 -30.02
N LEU A 344 2.34 -2.56 -30.09
CA LEU A 344 1.30 -2.61 -29.06
C LEU A 344 0.71 -4.02 -28.92
N ARG A 345 0.47 -4.72 -30.04
CA ARG A 345 0.00 -6.11 -30.05
C ARG A 345 1.00 -7.05 -29.39
N ALA A 346 2.26 -7.02 -29.81
CA ALA A 346 3.32 -7.85 -29.24
C ALA A 346 3.52 -7.58 -27.73
N THR A 347 3.41 -6.32 -27.30
CA THR A 347 3.45 -5.93 -25.88
C THR A 347 2.28 -6.55 -25.09
N GLN A 348 1.06 -6.49 -25.62
CA GLN A 348 -0.11 -7.11 -24.97
C GLN A 348 -0.07 -8.64 -24.96
N GLU A 349 0.48 -9.25 -26.00
CA GLU A 349 0.68 -10.71 -26.09
C GLU A 349 1.73 -11.19 -25.10
N GLU A 350 2.85 -10.46 -24.96
CA GLU A 350 3.86 -10.75 -23.94
C GLU A 350 3.37 -10.47 -22.51
N GLU A 351 2.57 -9.42 -22.25
CA GLU A 351 1.92 -9.24 -20.94
C GLU A 351 1.01 -10.43 -20.58
N LYS A 352 0.25 -10.95 -21.55
CA LYS A 352 -0.59 -12.15 -21.38
C LYS A 352 0.29 -13.39 -21.16
N ALA A 353 1.36 -13.55 -21.94
CA ALA A 353 2.30 -14.66 -21.82
C ALA A 353 3.02 -14.66 -20.46
N GLN A 354 3.45 -13.51 -19.95
CA GLN A 354 4.05 -13.38 -18.62
C GLN A 354 3.04 -13.70 -17.51
N ARG A 355 1.80 -13.20 -17.59
CA ARG A 355 0.75 -13.56 -16.62
C ARG A 355 0.46 -15.06 -16.64
N HIS A 356 0.36 -15.67 -17.83
CA HIS A 356 0.17 -17.11 -17.98
C HIS A 356 1.38 -17.90 -17.47
N ALA A 357 2.61 -17.43 -17.76
CA ALA A 357 3.86 -18.03 -17.31
C ALA A 357 3.90 -18.06 -15.77
N VAL A 358 3.69 -16.92 -15.11
CA VAL A 358 3.59 -16.82 -13.64
C VAL A 358 2.51 -17.74 -13.08
N LEU A 359 1.31 -17.77 -13.69
CA LEU A 359 0.23 -18.68 -13.27
C LEU A 359 0.56 -20.17 -13.47
N SER A 360 1.47 -20.50 -14.39
CA SER A 360 1.92 -21.86 -14.69
C SER A 360 3.19 -22.29 -13.95
N SER A 361 4.04 -21.34 -13.54
CA SER A 361 5.28 -21.59 -12.77
C SER A 361 5.02 -21.66 -11.26
N ILE A 362 3.77 -21.48 -10.82
CA ILE A 362 3.30 -21.80 -9.48
C ILE A 362 3.29 -23.33 -9.34
N ASP A 363 4.41 -23.84 -8.84
CA ASP A 363 4.67 -25.26 -8.61
C ASP A 363 3.69 -25.85 -7.59
N LEU A 364 2.78 -26.69 -8.07
CA LEU A 364 1.70 -27.33 -7.31
C LEU A 364 2.20 -28.44 -6.36
N GLU A 365 3.47 -28.83 -6.43
CA GLU A 365 4.11 -29.74 -5.47
C GLU A 365 4.84 -28.96 -4.37
N ARG A 366 5.56 -27.87 -4.71
CA ARG A 366 6.07 -26.93 -3.69
C ARG A 366 4.96 -26.34 -2.83
N LEU A 367 3.81 -25.97 -3.42
CA LEU A 367 2.63 -25.52 -2.67
C LEU A 367 2.08 -26.59 -1.71
N ALA A 368 2.10 -27.87 -2.10
CA ALA A 368 1.64 -28.95 -1.23
C ALA A 368 2.60 -29.16 -0.05
N TYR A 369 3.91 -29.16 -0.31
CA TYR A 369 4.95 -29.31 0.70
C TYR A 369 4.99 -28.12 1.69
N ALA A 370 4.78 -26.90 1.20
CA ALA A 370 4.67 -25.70 2.03
C ALA A 370 3.42 -25.75 2.94
N ALA A 371 2.28 -26.21 2.40
CA ALA A 371 1.05 -26.39 3.19
C ALA A 371 1.21 -27.46 4.29
N GLU A 372 1.88 -28.58 4.00
CA GLU A 372 2.16 -29.62 5.00
C GLU A 372 3.08 -29.11 6.13
N GLY A 373 4.14 -28.36 5.79
CA GLY A 373 5.04 -27.74 6.77
C GLY A 373 4.35 -26.72 7.68
N LEU A 374 3.46 -25.89 7.12
CA LEU A 374 2.68 -24.88 7.88
C LEU A 374 1.56 -25.47 8.75
N LEU A 375 1.20 -26.74 8.56
CA LEU A 375 0.13 -27.42 9.31
C LEU A 375 0.64 -28.38 10.40
N ALA A 376 1.96 -28.51 10.58
CA ALA A 376 2.54 -29.26 11.69
C ALA A 376 2.12 -28.67 13.06
N PRO A 377 1.72 -29.50 14.05
CA PRO A 377 1.25 -29.02 15.34
C PRO A 377 2.40 -28.40 16.15
N ALA A 378 2.26 -27.12 16.51
CA ALA A 378 3.16 -26.47 17.45
C ALA A 378 3.07 -27.12 18.83
N CYS A 379 4.23 -27.33 19.49
CA CYS A 379 4.29 -27.94 20.83
C CYS A 379 3.41 -27.19 21.85
N GLU A 380 2.57 -27.93 22.58
CA GLU A 380 1.78 -27.35 23.67
C GLU A 380 2.70 -26.90 24.83
N PRO A 381 2.47 -25.73 25.43
CA PRO A 381 3.13 -25.35 26.68
C PRO A 381 2.64 -26.23 27.85
N PRO A 382 3.47 -26.49 28.87
CA PRO A 382 3.17 -27.46 29.93
C PRO A 382 1.90 -27.11 30.71
N SER A 383 0.97 -28.07 30.78
CA SER A 383 -0.39 -27.86 31.31
C SER A 383 -0.43 -27.67 32.83
N VAL A 384 -1.06 -26.59 33.31
CA VAL A 384 -1.29 -26.35 34.74
C VAL A 384 -2.75 -26.60 35.14
N GLY A 385 -2.95 -27.55 36.06
CA GLY A 385 -4.06 -27.59 37.05
C GLY A 385 -5.52 -27.43 36.60
N LYS A 386 -6.20 -28.51 36.21
CA LYS A 386 -7.67 -28.55 36.06
C LYS A 386 -8.42 -28.40 37.39
N LYS A 387 -9.33 -27.41 37.51
CA LYS A 387 -10.56 -27.49 38.35
C LYS A 387 -11.70 -26.66 37.74
N GLY A 388 -12.96 -27.06 38.00
CA GLY A 388 -14.17 -26.25 37.75
C GLY A 388 -14.91 -26.53 36.43
N ARG A 389 -15.86 -27.47 36.43
CA ARG A 389 -16.86 -27.62 35.35
C ARG A 389 -18.01 -26.62 35.57
N GLY A 390 -18.29 -25.77 34.57
CA GLY A 390 -19.53 -25.02 34.45
C GLY A 390 -20.02 -25.04 33.00
N ARG A 391 -21.29 -25.41 32.76
CA ARG A 391 -21.89 -25.41 31.41
C ARG A 391 -22.18 -23.96 31.00
N ARG A 392 -21.25 -23.34 30.26
CA ARG A 392 -21.53 -22.11 29.48
C ARG A 392 -22.10 -22.52 28.11
N ALA A 393 -23.07 -21.78 27.61
CA ALA A 393 -23.69 -22.08 26.32
C ALA A 393 -22.68 -22.00 25.17
N LYS A 394 -22.83 -22.88 24.16
CA LYS A 394 -22.08 -22.81 22.91
C LYS A 394 -22.53 -21.54 22.19
N LYS A 395 -21.70 -20.48 22.16
CA LYS A 395 -21.82 -19.49 21.09
C LYS A 395 -21.40 -20.20 19.80
N ALA A 396 -22.26 -20.21 18.78
CA ALA A 396 -21.89 -20.68 17.46
C ALA A 396 -20.72 -19.83 16.94
N LYS A 397 -19.83 -20.42 16.14
CA LYS A 397 -18.68 -19.72 15.56
C LYS A 397 -18.88 -19.57 14.07
N SER A 398 -19.98 -18.91 13.70
CA SER A 398 -20.32 -18.81 12.29
C SER A 398 -19.31 -17.95 11.52
N ILE A 399 -19.05 -18.35 10.28
CA ILE A 399 -18.38 -17.59 9.23
C ILE A 399 -19.49 -16.94 8.40
N PHE A 400 -19.44 -15.64 8.13
CA PHE A 400 -20.27 -15.02 7.10
C PHE A 400 -19.45 -14.87 5.81
N ILE A 401 -20.03 -15.17 4.63
CA ILE A 401 -19.36 -15.04 3.33
C ILE A 401 -20.17 -14.09 2.42
N SER A 402 -19.70 -12.85 2.32
CA SER A 402 -20.25 -11.83 1.41
C SER A 402 -19.54 -11.86 0.06
N HIS A 403 -20.32 -11.72 -1.01
CA HIS A 403 -19.92 -11.85 -2.40
C HIS A 403 -20.99 -11.19 -3.30
N ALA A 404 -20.74 -11.02 -4.60
CA ALA A 404 -21.81 -10.64 -5.52
C ALA A 404 -22.54 -11.88 -6.06
N ALA A 405 -23.86 -11.80 -6.24
CA ALA A 405 -24.68 -12.92 -6.72
C ALA A 405 -24.32 -13.44 -8.13
N LYS A 406 -23.47 -12.73 -8.87
CA LYS A 406 -22.87 -13.21 -10.14
C LYS A 406 -21.73 -14.20 -9.92
N ASP A 407 -20.96 -14.03 -8.83
CA ASP A 407 -19.78 -14.83 -8.50
C ASP A 407 -20.17 -16.21 -7.93
N LYS A 408 -21.39 -16.69 -8.17
CA LYS A 408 -22.02 -17.78 -7.41
C LYS A 408 -21.21 -19.08 -7.51
N ASP A 409 -20.85 -19.49 -8.73
CA ASP A 409 -20.20 -20.79 -8.95
C ASP A 409 -18.77 -20.81 -8.37
N LEU A 410 -18.11 -19.64 -8.33
CA LEU A 410 -16.83 -19.42 -7.67
C LEU A 410 -16.94 -19.50 -6.14
N VAL A 411 -18.04 -18.97 -5.59
CA VAL A 411 -18.34 -18.95 -4.15
C VAL A 411 -18.82 -20.31 -3.65
N ASP A 412 -19.62 -21.04 -4.42
CA ASP A 412 -19.99 -22.43 -4.14
C ASP A 412 -18.73 -23.32 -4.06
N ALA A 413 -17.79 -23.16 -5.02
CA ALA A 413 -16.51 -23.86 -5.00
C ALA A 413 -15.65 -23.47 -3.79
N PHE A 414 -15.69 -22.19 -3.36
CA PHE A 414 -14.97 -21.72 -2.17
C PHE A 414 -15.60 -22.23 -0.86
N VAL A 415 -16.93 -22.33 -0.77
CA VAL A 415 -17.63 -22.97 0.36
C VAL A 415 -17.26 -24.45 0.44
N GLU A 416 -17.26 -25.17 -0.68
CA GLU A 416 -16.82 -26.57 -0.76
C GLU A 416 -15.36 -26.75 -0.32
N LEU A 417 -14.46 -25.79 -0.61
CA LEU A 417 -13.09 -25.80 -0.07
C LEU A 417 -13.06 -25.67 1.47
N LEU A 418 -13.89 -24.79 2.06
CA LEU A 418 -13.97 -24.63 3.52
C LEU A 418 -14.57 -25.86 4.21
N VAL A 419 -15.65 -26.41 3.65
CA VAL A 419 -16.33 -27.61 4.18
C VAL A 419 -15.46 -28.85 4.00
N SER A 420 -15.25 -29.27 2.75
CA SER A 420 -14.57 -30.53 2.44
C SER A 420 -13.06 -30.49 2.69
N GLY A 421 -12.42 -29.32 2.61
CA GLY A 421 -10.98 -29.14 2.79
C GLY A 421 -10.54 -28.80 4.21
N MET A 422 -11.31 -28.04 4.99
CA MET A 422 -10.95 -27.70 6.38
C MET A 422 -11.76 -28.45 7.45
N GLY A 423 -12.91 -29.01 7.11
CA GLY A 423 -13.84 -29.58 8.09
C GLY A 423 -14.63 -28.51 8.86
N VAL A 424 -15.09 -27.47 8.17
CA VAL A 424 -16.11 -26.55 8.71
C VAL A 424 -17.49 -27.17 8.44
N GLU A 425 -18.33 -27.29 9.47
CA GLU A 425 -19.70 -27.76 9.30
C GLU A 425 -20.49 -26.75 8.44
N ALA A 426 -21.34 -27.22 7.52
CA ALA A 426 -22.04 -26.34 6.59
C ALA A 426 -23.01 -25.38 7.30
N GLU A 427 -23.50 -25.75 8.47
CA GLU A 427 -24.36 -24.96 9.36
C GLU A 427 -23.61 -23.83 10.09
N ASP A 428 -22.28 -23.89 10.20
CA ASP A 428 -21.43 -22.81 10.74
C ASP A 428 -20.99 -21.82 9.62
N ILE A 429 -21.36 -22.03 8.35
CA ILE A 429 -21.13 -21.05 7.25
C ILE A 429 -22.45 -20.38 6.88
N VAL A 430 -22.56 -19.06 6.96
CA VAL A 430 -23.67 -18.28 6.39
C VAL A 430 -23.22 -17.66 5.07
N CYS A 431 -23.88 -18.00 3.97
CA CYS A 431 -23.58 -17.42 2.65
C CYS A 431 -24.85 -17.08 1.87
N THR A 432 -24.89 -15.88 1.31
CA THR A 432 -26.12 -15.23 0.79
C THR A 432 -26.66 -15.76 -0.54
N SER A 433 -26.01 -16.77 -1.13
CA SER A 433 -26.44 -17.43 -2.39
C SER A 433 -26.60 -18.95 -2.29
N LEU A 434 -26.34 -19.55 -1.11
CA LEU A 434 -26.58 -20.98 -0.89
C LEU A 434 -28.08 -21.25 -0.81
N SER A 435 -28.65 -21.81 -1.88
CA SER A 435 -30.07 -22.17 -1.99
C SER A 435 -30.56 -23.19 -0.95
N GLN A 436 -29.65 -23.78 -0.17
CA GLN A 436 -29.97 -24.72 0.92
C GLN A 436 -30.05 -24.04 2.30
N GLN A 437 -29.72 -22.75 2.42
CA GLN A 437 -29.86 -21.98 3.66
C GLN A 437 -31.07 -21.06 3.61
N THR A 438 -32.25 -21.67 3.67
CA THR A 438 -33.53 -20.97 3.69
C THR A 438 -33.63 -20.09 4.93
N VAL A 439 -33.81 -18.77 4.75
CA VAL A 439 -34.27 -17.89 5.83
C VAL A 439 -35.58 -18.46 6.38
N PRO A 440 -35.71 -18.69 7.70
CA PRO A 440 -36.89 -19.34 8.26
C PRO A 440 -38.18 -18.64 7.85
N LEU A 441 -39.16 -19.42 7.37
CA LEU A 441 -40.43 -18.89 6.84
C LEU A 441 -41.13 -18.03 7.89
N GLY A 442 -41.30 -16.73 7.59
CA GLY A 442 -41.84 -15.71 8.49
C GLY A 442 -40.83 -14.67 8.96
N ASN A 443 -39.53 -14.93 8.90
CA ASN A 443 -38.49 -13.95 9.24
C ASN A 443 -38.27 -12.95 8.08
N LYS A 444 -38.05 -11.67 8.39
CA LYS A 444 -37.67 -10.68 7.37
C LYS A 444 -36.22 -10.91 6.97
N PHE A 445 -35.98 -11.16 5.68
CA PHE A 445 -34.64 -11.39 5.08
C PHE A 445 -33.55 -10.40 5.56
N ARG A 446 -33.86 -9.09 5.61
CA ARG A 446 -32.93 -8.05 6.06
C ARG A 446 -32.62 -8.09 7.57
N GLU A 447 -33.56 -8.54 8.40
CA GLU A 447 -33.35 -8.69 9.84
C GLU A 447 -32.50 -9.93 10.10
N TYR A 448 -32.82 -11.05 9.44
CA TYR A 448 -32.00 -12.27 9.47
C TYR A 448 -30.54 -12.03 9.08
N LEU A 449 -30.27 -11.31 7.97
CA LEU A 449 -28.89 -11.04 7.55
C LEU A 449 -28.15 -10.07 8.48
N ARG A 450 -28.82 -9.01 8.96
CA ARG A 450 -28.26 -8.12 10.00
C ARG A 450 -27.85 -8.94 11.23
N ASP A 451 -28.71 -9.86 11.65
CA ASP A 451 -28.48 -10.65 12.87
C ASP A 451 -27.42 -11.73 12.64
N ALA A 452 -27.35 -12.35 11.46
CA ALA A 452 -26.26 -13.23 11.07
C ALA A 452 -24.89 -12.51 11.02
N VAL A 453 -24.84 -11.26 10.52
CA VAL A 453 -23.62 -10.44 10.60
C VAL A 453 -23.30 -10.04 12.04
N ASN A 454 -24.29 -9.79 12.90
CA ASN A 454 -24.09 -9.51 14.32
C ASN A 454 -23.63 -10.75 15.14
N ASP A 455 -24.01 -11.96 14.74
CA ASP A 455 -23.63 -13.20 15.41
C ASP A 455 -22.35 -13.84 14.85
N CYS A 456 -21.93 -13.53 13.61
CA CYS A 456 -20.75 -14.14 13.02
C CYS A 456 -19.46 -13.86 13.82
N SER A 457 -18.61 -14.88 13.92
CA SER A 457 -17.28 -14.79 14.54
C SER A 457 -16.24 -14.26 13.56
N LEU A 458 -16.50 -14.39 12.26
CA LEU A 458 -15.63 -14.04 11.15
C LEU A 458 -16.49 -13.59 9.95
N PHE A 459 -15.97 -12.66 9.15
CA PHE A 459 -16.63 -12.18 7.95
C PHE A 459 -15.64 -12.24 6.76
N ILE A 460 -15.91 -13.06 5.76
CA ILE A 460 -15.10 -13.21 4.55
C ILE A 460 -15.76 -12.43 3.41
N CYS A 461 -14.97 -11.70 2.62
CA CYS A 461 -15.44 -10.96 1.46
C CYS A 461 -14.76 -11.52 0.21
N LEU A 462 -15.51 -12.08 -0.76
CA LEU A 462 -14.92 -12.37 -2.08
C LEU A 462 -15.00 -11.12 -2.95
N VAL A 463 -13.89 -10.38 -2.99
CA VAL A 463 -13.78 -9.06 -3.62
C VAL A 463 -13.45 -9.22 -5.11
N SER A 464 -14.50 -9.24 -5.92
CA SER A 464 -14.46 -9.26 -7.39
C SER A 464 -14.83 -7.89 -7.99
N LYS A 465 -14.80 -7.76 -9.32
CA LYS A 465 -15.40 -6.60 -10.01
C LYS A 465 -16.92 -6.55 -9.80
N ASN A 466 -17.58 -7.71 -9.73
CA ASN A 466 -19.01 -7.79 -9.44
C ASN A 466 -19.31 -7.40 -7.98
N PHE A 467 -18.39 -7.65 -7.04
CA PHE A 467 -18.49 -7.26 -5.63
C PHE A 467 -18.64 -5.75 -5.47
N TYR A 468 -17.74 -4.96 -6.09
CA TYR A 468 -17.84 -3.50 -6.06
C TYR A 468 -19.05 -2.95 -6.83
N ALA A 469 -19.56 -3.68 -7.82
CA ALA A 469 -20.83 -3.37 -8.47
C ALA A 469 -22.08 -3.78 -7.63
N SER A 470 -21.91 -4.57 -6.57
CA SER A 470 -22.98 -5.08 -5.72
C SER A 470 -23.22 -4.14 -4.53
N THR A 471 -24.19 -3.23 -4.67
CA THR A 471 -24.66 -2.38 -3.56
C THR A 471 -25.04 -3.18 -2.31
N PHE A 472 -25.52 -4.41 -2.50
CA PHE A 472 -25.85 -5.33 -1.42
C PHE A 472 -24.60 -5.79 -0.63
N ALA A 473 -23.57 -6.28 -1.33
CA ALA A 473 -22.34 -6.75 -0.69
C ALA A 473 -21.56 -5.61 -0.02
N LEU A 474 -21.58 -4.40 -0.62
CA LEU A 474 -21.04 -3.19 0.00
C LEU A 474 -21.77 -2.81 1.29
N CYS A 475 -23.10 -2.96 1.34
CA CYS A 475 -23.86 -2.76 2.58
C CYS A 475 -23.54 -3.81 3.65
N GLU A 476 -23.33 -5.08 3.28
CA GLU A 476 -22.92 -6.14 4.21
C GLU A 476 -21.53 -5.88 4.80
N VAL A 477 -20.55 -5.51 3.97
CA VAL A 477 -19.21 -5.12 4.42
C VAL A 477 -19.24 -3.87 5.31
N GLY A 478 -20.03 -2.86 4.96
CA GLY A 478 -20.22 -1.67 5.80
C GLY A 478 -20.83 -2.00 7.17
N ALA A 479 -21.79 -2.94 7.22
CA ALA A 479 -22.37 -3.42 8.46
C ALA A 479 -21.36 -4.22 9.31
N ALA A 480 -20.58 -5.11 8.69
CA ALA A 480 -19.54 -5.90 9.37
C ALA A 480 -18.42 -5.02 9.95
N TRP A 481 -17.99 -4.01 9.19
CA TRP A 481 -16.99 -3.02 9.63
C TRP A 481 -17.53 -2.18 10.80
N GLY A 482 -18.76 -1.67 10.69
CA GLY A 482 -19.43 -0.93 11.78
C GLY A 482 -19.63 -1.77 13.04
N ALA A 483 -19.90 -3.07 12.89
CA ALA A 483 -20.00 -4.06 13.97
C ALA A 483 -18.63 -4.57 14.47
N LYS A 484 -17.50 -4.01 13.99
CA LYS A 484 -16.12 -4.33 14.37
C LYS A 484 -15.78 -5.83 14.24
N LYS A 485 -16.23 -6.45 13.14
CA LYS A 485 -15.98 -7.86 12.86
C LYS A 485 -14.55 -8.11 12.38
N THR A 486 -14.05 -9.32 12.62
CA THR A 486 -12.84 -9.82 11.98
C THR A 486 -13.15 -10.05 10.50
N ILE A 487 -12.74 -9.12 9.65
CA ILE A 487 -12.94 -9.19 8.20
C ILE A 487 -11.71 -9.82 7.54
N VAL A 488 -11.92 -10.68 6.55
CA VAL A 488 -10.89 -11.25 5.67
C VAL A 488 -11.26 -10.95 4.22
N PRO A 489 -10.61 -9.98 3.56
CA PRO A 489 -10.78 -9.75 2.13
C PRO A 489 -10.08 -10.85 1.33
N VAL A 490 -10.81 -11.47 0.40
CA VAL A 490 -10.30 -12.49 -0.52
C VAL A 490 -10.43 -11.95 -1.94
N MET A 491 -9.30 -11.59 -2.57
CA MET A 491 -9.26 -10.87 -3.84
C MET A 491 -9.46 -11.83 -5.01
N VAL A 492 -10.47 -11.56 -5.83
CA VAL A 492 -10.75 -12.31 -7.06
C VAL A 492 -10.02 -11.64 -8.23
N PRO A 493 -9.13 -12.36 -8.95
CA PRO A 493 -8.43 -11.81 -10.11
C PRO A 493 -9.39 -11.21 -11.15
N PRO A 494 -9.00 -10.13 -11.85
CA PRO A 494 -7.68 -9.50 -11.86
C PRO A 494 -7.44 -8.48 -10.73
N LEU A 495 -8.29 -8.44 -9.70
CA LEU A 495 -8.05 -7.58 -8.54
C LEU A 495 -6.98 -8.20 -7.62
N GLY A 496 -6.04 -7.38 -7.16
CA GLY A 496 -5.05 -7.73 -6.13
C GLY A 496 -5.15 -6.81 -4.91
N PRO A 497 -4.27 -6.93 -3.89
CA PRO A 497 -4.38 -6.16 -2.64
C PRO A 497 -4.41 -4.63 -2.82
N LYS A 498 -3.82 -4.10 -3.90
CA LYS A 498 -3.86 -2.67 -4.26
C LYS A 498 -5.23 -2.19 -4.78
N ASN A 499 -6.20 -3.09 -4.94
CA ASN A 499 -7.58 -2.82 -5.37
C ASN A 499 -8.58 -3.01 -4.21
N LEU A 500 -8.12 -2.86 -2.96
CA LEU A 500 -8.99 -2.68 -1.81
C LEU A 500 -9.49 -1.23 -1.74
N GLU A 501 -10.81 -1.07 -1.70
CA GLU A 501 -11.49 0.24 -1.71
C GLU A 501 -12.44 0.39 -0.51
N ALA A 502 -12.93 1.61 -0.30
CA ALA A 502 -13.84 1.95 0.80
C ALA A 502 -13.31 1.50 2.17
N VAL A 503 -14.14 0.84 3.01
CA VAL A 503 -13.77 0.44 4.38
C VAL A 503 -12.67 -0.65 4.46
N LEU A 504 -12.24 -1.18 3.31
CA LEU A 504 -11.18 -2.18 3.22
C LEU A 504 -9.82 -1.58 2.79
N GLN A 505 -9.77 -0.29 2.44
CA GLN A 505 -8.62 0.34 1.77
C GLN A 505 -7.33 0.39 2.60
N ASP A 506 -7.43 0.56 3.93
CA ASP A 506 -6.27 0.72 4.83
C ASP A 506 -6.10 -0.46 5.79
N GLY A 507 -4.88 -0.99 5.89
CA GLY A 507 -4.44 -1.86 7.00
C GLY A 507 -4.87 -3.34 6.96
N TRP A 508 -5.66 -3.77 5.97
CA TRP A 508 -6.10 -5.17 5.86
C TRP A 508 -5.10 -6.04 5.09
N GLN A 509 -4.81 -7.24 5.62
CA GLN A 509 -4.13 -8.29 4.86
C GLN A 509 -5.15 -9.02 3.98
N ALA A 510 -5.06 -8.82 2.66
CA ALA A 510 -5.89 -9.50 1.69
C ALA A 510 -5.32 -10.89 1.33
N VAL A 511 -6.19 -11.79 0.85
CA VAL A 511 -5.85 -13.14 0.39
C VAL A 511 -6.21 -13.27 -1.09
N GLU A 512 -5.25 -13.45 -1.98
CA GLU A 512 -5.50 -13.64 -3.41
C GLU A 512 -6.09 -15.04 -3.69
N LEU A 513 -7.27 -15.10 -4.32
CA LEU A 513 -8.05 -16.34 -4.46
C LEU A 513 -7.35 -17.45 -5.27
N LEU A 514 -6.39 -17.11 -6.14
CA LEU A 514 -5.60 -18.09 -6.90
C LEU A 514 -4.19 -18.33 -6.31
N ASN A 515 -3.86 -17.72 -5.19
CA ASN A 515 -2.58 -17.89 -4.49
C ASN A 515 -2.71 -18.99 -3.41
N GLY A 516 -2.12 -20.16 -3.69
CA GLY A 516 -2.19 -21.33 -2.81
C GLY A 516 -1.59 -21.10 -1.42
N ASP A 517 -0.49 -20.34 -1.32
CA ASP A 517 0.16 -20.04 -0.05
C ASP A 517 -0.69 -19.12 0.82
N GLN A 518 -1.28 -18.07 0.23
CA GLN A 518 -2.17 -17.16 0.94
C GLN A 518 -3.46 -17.87 1.38
N LEU A 519 -4.01 -18.78 0.57
CA LEU A 519 -5.14 -19.64 0.97
C LEU A 519 -4.77 -20.62 2.10
N ALA A 520 -3.55 -21.17 2.10
CA ALA A 520 -3.07 -22.04 3.18
C ALA A 520 -2.85 -21.25 4.49
N LEU A 521 -2.27 -20.05 4.42
CA LEU A 521 -2.12 -19.12 5.54
C LEU A 521 -3.48 -18.67 6.09
N MET A 522 -4.44 -18.42 5.21
CA MET A 522 -5.83 -18.18 5.57
C MET A 522 -6.38 -19.40 6.31
N ALA A 523 -6.30 -20.62 5.76
CA ALA A 523 -6.79 -21.84 6.40
C ALA A 523 -6.17 -22.09 7.79
N GLY A 524 -4.87 -21.88 7.97
CA GLY A 524 -4.20 -21.93 9.28
C GLY A 524 -4.67 -20.85 10.27
N THR A 525 -5.20 -19.74 9.77
CA THR A 525 -5.81 -18.67 10.58
C THR A 525 -7.28 -18.99 10.92
N LEU A 526 -8.05 -19.48 9.95
CA LEU A 526 -9.41 -19.98 10.13
C LEU A 526 -9.45 -21.10 11.17
N ARG A 527 -8.55 -22.09 11.06
CA ARG A 527 -8.41 -23.20 12.03
C ARG A 527 -8.19 -22.70 13.47
N ARG A 528 -7.34 -21.69 13.67
CA ARG A 528 -7.08 -21.07 15.00
C ARG A 528 -8.32 -20.34 15.54
N HIS A 529 -9.03 -19.61 14.69
CA HIS A 529 -10.22 -18.85 15.08
C HIS A 529 -11.41 -19.75 15.43
N LEU A 530 -11.65 -20.78 14.59
CA LEU A 530 -12.74 -21.74 14.73
C LEU A 530 -12.43 -22.81 15.79
N GLY A 531 -11.16 -23.20 15.96
CA GLY A 531 -10.72 -24.21 16.93
C GLY A 531 -10.97 -25.65 16.49
N GLY A 532 -10.98 -25.89 15.18
CA GLY A 532 -11.23 -27.21 14.57
C GLY A 532 -9.94 -27.97 14.22
N THR A 533 -9.91 -29.27 14.52
CA THR A 533 -8.81 -30.20 14.19
C THR A 533 -9.03 -30.85 12.83
N GLY A 534 -9.00 -30.06 11.76
CA GLY A 534 -9.20 -30.57 10.39
C GLY A 534 -8.04 -31.47 9.92
N ASP A 535 -8.38 -32.57 9.25
CA ASP A 535 -7.41 -33.48 8.65
C ASP A 535 -6.58 -32.77 7.55
N ILE A 536 -5.25 -32.84 7.64
CA ILE A 536 -4.32 -32.19 6.69
C ILE A 536 -4.41 -32.84 5.31
N GLY A 537 -4.57 -34.17 5.26
CA GLY A 537 -4.63 -34.94 4.02
C GLY A 537 -5.86 -34.63 3.15
N ARG A 538 -6.85 -33.91 3.69
CA ARG A 538 -8.04 -33.45 2.95
C ARG A 538 -7.89 -32.05 2.37
N TRP A 539 -7.07 -31.19 2.98
CA TRP A 539 -6.91 -29.81 2.53
C TRP A 539 -6.28 -29.74 1.14
N VAL A 540 -5.13 -30.41 0.92
CA VAL A 540 -4.38 -30.30 -0.34
C VAL A 540 -5.17 -30.82 -1.56
N PRO A 541 -5.86 -31.98 -1.52
CA PRO A 541 -6.70 -32.42 -2.64
C PRO A 541 -7.86 -31.48 -2.95
N GLN A 542 -8.52 -30.92 -1.92
CA GLN A 542 -9.66 -30.02 -2.13
C GLN A 542 -9.20 -28.62 -2.57
N LEU A 543 -8.04 -28.13 -2.12
CA LEU A 543 -7.40 -26.91 -2.62
C LEU A 543 -7.02 -27.06 -4.09
N ARG A 544 -6.48 -28.21 -4.50
CA ARG A 544 -6.19 -28.52 -5.92
C ARG A 544 -7.47 -28.58 -6.77
N LYS A 545 -8.55 -29.21 -6.27
CA LYS A 545 -9.88 -29.20 -6.89
C LYS A 545 -10.42 -27.77 -7.04
N PHE A 546 -10.42 -26.99 -5.96
CA PHE A 546 -10.87 -25.60 -5.94
C PHE A 546 -10.10 -24.73 -6.93
N LEU A 547 -8.76 -24.72 -6.86
CA LEU A 547 -7.93 -23.90 -7.75
C LEU A 547 -8.13 -24.25 -9.23
N LYS A 548 -8.44 -25.52 -9.55
CA LYS A 548 -8.87 -25.90 -10.91
C LYS A 548 -10.22 -25.27 -11.25
N THR A 549 -11.27 -25.55 -10.47
CA THR A 549 -12.64 -25.05 -10.73
C THR A 549 -12.72 -23.53 -10.78
N ALA A 550 -12.02 -22.83 -9.88
CA ALA A 550 -11.95 -21.37 -9.86
C ALA A 550 -11.31 -20.80 -11.14
N ARG A 551 -10.27 -21.44 -11.68
CA ARG A 551 -9.66 -21.05 -12.97
C ARG A 551 -10.60 -21.32 -14.15
N GLU A 552 -11.35 -22.42 -14.12
CA GLU A 552 -12.34 -22.76 -15.16
C GLU A 552 -13.51 -21.77 -15.18
N VAL A 553 -14.04 -21.37 -14.01
CA VAL A 553 -15.10 -20.34 -13.89
C VAL A 553 -14.60 -18.97 -14.33
N LEU A 554 -13.43 -18.52 -13.84
CA LEU A 554 -12.86 -17.21 -14.17
C LEU A 554 -12.41 -17.09 -15.65
N ALA A 555 -12.15 -18.21 -16.33
CA ALA A 555 -11.92 -18.20 -17.78
C ALA A 555 -13.22 -17.99 -18.57
N GLN A 556 -14.34 -18.61 -18.14
CA GLN A 556 -15.62 -18.53 -18.83
C GLN A 556 -16.26 -17.13 -18.76
N GLU A 557 -16.07 -16.38 -17.67
CA GLU A 557 -16.50 -14.96 -17.60
C GLU A 557 -15.80 -14.06 -18.64
N HIS A 558 -14.67 -14.49 -19.21
CA HIS A 558 -13.84 -13.67 -20.09
C HIS A 558 -14.11 -13.84 -21.60
N GLU A 559 -14.94 -14.81 -22.03
CA GLU A 559 -15.26 -15.05 -23.46
C GLU A 559 -16.60 -14.43 -23.93
N GLY A 560 -17.30 -13.68 -23.06
CA GLY A 560 -18.55 -12.99 -23.43
C GLY A 560 -18.33 -11.85 -24.45
N PRO A 561 -19.06 -11.80 -25.58
CA PRO A 561 -18.84 -10.78 -26.61
C PRO A 561 -19.33 -9.39 -26.18
N LEU A 562 -18.59 -8.35 -26.57
CA LEU A 562 -18.92 -6.94 -26.33
C LEU A 562 -20.13 -6.48 -27.15
N GLY A 563 -21.32 -6.61 -26.56
CA GLY A 563 -22.57 -6.09 -27.13
C GLY A 563 -22.83 -4.61 -26.78
N HIS A 564 -22.87 -3.75 -27.79
CA HIS A 564 -23.36 -2.37 -27.66
C HIS A 564 -24.90 -2.31 -27.52
N THR A 565 -25.39 -1.11 -27.17
CA THR A 565 -26.81 -0.67 -27.07
C THR A 565 -27.56 -1.13 -25.81
N SER A 566 -28.47 -0.34 -25.23
CA SER A 566 -28.68 1.12 -25.25
C SER A 566 -29.65 1.50 -24.12
N THR A 567 -29.84 2.80 -23.88
CA THR A 567 -30.88 3.36 -23.00
C THR A 567 -32.27 2.74 -23.18
N HIS A 568 -32.94 2.42 -22.07
CA HIS A 568 -34.33 2.87 -21.84
C HIS A 568 -34.69 2.81 -20.35
N ALA A 569 -35.65 3.64 -19.94
CA ALA A 569 -36.14 3.74 -18.56
C ALA A 569 -37.63 3.41 -18.46
N SER A 570 -38.05 2.98 -17.26
CA SER A 570 -39.41 3.04 -16.70
C SER A 570 -40.55 2.35 -17.47
N ARG A 571 -41.05 1.21 -16.93
CA ARG A 571 -42.48 0.82 -16.77
C ARG A 571 -42.56 -0.56 -16.08
N GLU A 572 -43.21 -0.71 -14.92
CA GLU A 572 -44.66 -0.81 -14.59
C GLU A 572 -45.17 -2.26 -14.43
N ALA A 573 -45.61 -2.57 -13.20
CA ALA A 573 -46.66 -3.52 -12.78
C ALA A 573 -46.83 -4.91 -13.45
N GLY A 574 -46.36 -5.95 -12.74
CA GLY A 574 -47.23 -7.03 -12.22
C GLY A 574 -47.57 -8.25 -13.08
N GLN A 575 -47.46 -9.45 -12.48
CA GLN A 575 -48.55 -10.44 -12.41
C GLN A 575 -48.25 -11.58 -11.42
N ASP A 576 -49.27 -11.97 -10.66
CA ASP A 576 -49.36 -13.27 -9.98
C ASP A 576 -49.84 -14.33 -10.98
N SER A 577 -49.34 -15.57 -10.89
CA SER A 577 -50.21 -16.77 -10.76
C SER A 577 -49.44 -18.10 -10.62
N SER A 578 -49.62 -18.74 -9.47
CA SER A 578 -49.61 -20.19 -9.16
C SER A 578 -49.58 -21.23 -10.30
N ARG A 579 -48.89 -22.36 -10.08
CA ARG A 579 -49.42 -23.76 -9.89
C ARG A 579 -48.26 -24.79 -9.91
N ASP A 580 -48.16 -25.71 -8.95
CA ASP A 580 -48.64 -27.12 -8.91
C ASP A 580 -48.03 -28.05 -9.99
N ALA A 581 -47.68 -29.34 -9.77
CA ALA A 581 -47.40 -30.17 -8.57
C ALA A 581 -46.92 -31.59 -8.99
N SER A 582 -46.48 -32.42 -8.03
CA SER A 582 -46.42 -33.91 -8.06
C SER A 582 -45.30 -34.64 -8.86
N GLY A 583 -45.06 -35.93 -8.51
CA GLY A 583 -43.96 -36.81 -8.98
C GLY A 583 -42.85 -36.95 -7.92
N GLN A 584 -42.68 -38.01 -7.10
CA GLN A 584 -42.87 -39.48 -7.26
C GLN A 584 -42.02 -40.10 -8.38
N ASP A 585 -41.35 -41.24 -8.23
CA ASP A 585 -40.98 -42.08 -7.05
C ASP A 585 -39.94 -43.11 -7.53
N SER A 586 -38.98 -43.59 -6.70
CA SER A 586 -38.36 -44.94 -6.82
C SER A 586 -37.12 -45.21 -5.96
N LEU A 587 -37.19 -46.37 -5.30
CA LEU A 587 -36.21 -47.05 -4.47
C LEU A 587 -35.05 -47.71 -5.27
N SER A 588 -33.83 -47.65 -4.74
CA SER A 588 -32.98 -48.76 -4.18
C SER A 588 -33.00 -50.21 -4.80
N PRO A 589 -32.15 -51.20 -4.38
CA PRO A 589 -30.86 -51.21 -3.62
C PRO A 589 -29.78 -52.24 -4.16
N GLU A 590 -28.78 -52.62 -3.33
CA GLU A 590 -27.99 -53.91 -3.35
C GLU A 590 -26.83 -54.07 -4.37
N ARG A 591 -25.76 -54.92 -4.24
CA ARG A 591 -25.14 -55.84 -3.22
C ARG A 591 -23.68 -56.20 -3.70
N ALA A 592 -22.75 -56.89 -3.01
CA ALA A 592 -22.27 -56.88 -1.61
C ALA A 592 -21.10 -57.92 -1.35
N ARG A 593 -20.07 -57.53 -0.55
CA ARG A 593 -19.16 -58.37 0.32
C ARG A 593 -18.11 -59.37 -0.26
N HIS A 594 -16.86 -59.27 0.24
CA HIS A 594 -16.07 -60.24 1.05
C HIS A 594 -14.62 -59.68 1.25
N ASP A 595 -13.89 -59.82 2.39
CA ASP A 595 -13.34 -61.00 3.13
C ASP A 595 -12.34 -61.82 2.28
N VAL A 596 -11.14 -62.28 2.70
CA VAL A 596 -10.42 -62.46 4.00
C VAL A 596 -8.90 -62.14 3.75
N ASN A 597 -8.04 -61.70 4.68
CA ASN A 597 -7.15 -62.57 5.50
C ASN A 597 -6.21 -61.79 6.46
N LYS A 598 -5.52 -62.52 7.36
CA LYS A 598 -4.73 -62.05 8.51
C LYS A 598 -3.44 -62.90 8.67
N GLN A 599 -2.53 -62.47 9.56
CA GLN A 599 -1.26 -63.14 9.93
C GLN A 599 -0.17 -63.13 8.83
N SER A 600 1.15 -63.16 9.12
CA SER A 600 1.93 -62.83 10.33
C SER A 600 3.44 -62.89 10.01
N GLY A 601 4.28 -62.08 10.67
CA GLY A 601 5.74 -62.24 10.62
C GLY A 601 6.49 -61.01 11.10
N GLU A 602 7.49 -61.21 11.96
CA GLU A 602 8.31 -60.14 12.55
C GLU A 602 9.63 -59.96 11.81
N SER A 603 10.12 -58.72 11.72
CA SER A 603 11.53 -58.44 11.96
C SER A 603 11.70 -57.02 12.51
N THR A 604 12.58 -56.87 13.50
CA THR A 604 12.91 -55.60 14.14
C THR A 604 14.03 -54.89 13.38
N GLY A 605 13.84 -53.60 13.10
CA GLY A 605 14.89 -52.71 12.61
C GLY A 605 14.62 -51.28 13.08
N ASP A 606 15.52 -50.75 13.91
CA ASP A 606 15.46 -49.37 14.39
C ASP A 606 15.93 -48.35 13.34
N HIS A 607 15.81 -47.07 13.69
CA HIS A 607 16.32 -45.87 13.01
C HIS A 607 15.40 -45.32 11.89
N ALA A 608 15.07 -44.03 11.86
CA ALA A 608 15.22 -42.98 12.88
C ALA A 608 14.17 -41.87 12.67
N ALA A 609 13.81 -41.14 13.73
CA ALA A 609 13.10 -39.88 13.59
C ALA A 609 14.08 -38.78 13.12
N GLN A 610 13.75 -38.05 12.06
CA GLN A 610 14.57 -36.94 11.58
C GLN A 610 14.35 -35.69 12.44
N THR A 611 15.23 -35.49 13.43
CA THR A 611 15.31 -34.26 14.21
C THR A 611 16.00 -33.15 13.41
N PHE A 612 15.24 -32.10 13.07
CA PHE A 612 15.79 -30.82 12.61
C PHE A 612 16.31 -30.02 13.82
N ASP A 613 17.53 -30.36 14.23
CA ASP A 613 18.37 -29.64 15.20
C ASP A 613 19.83 -29.78 14.76
N SER A 614 20.21 -29.10 13.68
CA SER A 614 21.61 -29.06 13.23
C SER A 614 22.53 -28.44 14.32
N PRO A 615 23.83 -28.77 14.39
CA PRO A 615 24.75 -28.12 15.34
C PRO A 615 24.81 -26.60 15.15
N ASP A 616 24.66 -26.17 13.89
CA ASP A 616 24.49 -24.77 13.50
C ASP A 616 23.21 -24.18 14.09
N TRP A 617 22.07 -24.90 14.02
CA TRP A 617 20.80 -24.47 14.62
C TRP A 617 20.90 -24.23 16.13
N GLN A 618 21.53 -25.18 16.85
CA GLN A 618 21.73 -25.04 18.30
C GLN A 618 22.65 -23.85 18.63
N THR A 619 23.66 -23.59 17.80
CA THR A 619 24.56 -22.45 17.90
C THR A 619 23.82 -21.12 17.64
N PHE A 620 22.97 -21.07 16.61
CA PHE A 620 22.12 -19.94 16.28
C PHE A 620 21.13 -19.57 17.40
N VAL A 621 20.46 -20.57 17.98
CA VAL A 621 19.53 -20.36 19.11
C VAL A 621 20.28 -19.84 20.34
N LYS A 622 21.50 -20.33 20.60
CA LYS A 622 22.36 -19.84 21.69
C LYS A 622 22.79 -18.39 21.47
N LEU A 623 23.25 -18.03 20.27
CA LEU A 623 23.72 -16.68 19.94
C LEU A 623 22.58 -15.65 19.93
N THR A 624 21.44 -15.96 19.30
CA THR A 624 20.26 -15.08 19.33
C THR A 624 19.70 -14.94 20.74
N GLY A 625 19.73 -16.00 21.57
CA GLY A 625 19.39 -15.94 22.99
C GLY A 625 20.31 -15.00 23.80
N ALA A 626 21.63 -15.04 23.56
CA ALA A 626 22.59 -14.15 24.21
C ALA A 626 22.35 -12.67 23.84
N VAL A 627 22.13 -12.37 22.55
CA VAL A 627 21.81 -11.02 22.08
C VAL A 627 20.52 -10.49 22.74
N ARG A 628 19.46 -11.31 22.84
CA ARG A 628 18.21 -10.93 23.50
C ARG A 628 18.42 -10.59 24.98
N ALA A 629 19.10 -11.48 25.73
CA ALA A 629 19.37 -11.26 27.15
C ALA A 629 20.24 -10.01 27.42
N ALA A 630 21.22 -9.73 26.54
CA ALA A 630 22.06 -8.55 26.65
C ALA A 630 21.32 -7.24 26.29
N SER A 631 20.37 -7.29 25.36
CA SER A 631 19.63 -6.11 24.85
C SER A 631 18.32 -5.80 25.59
N GLU A 632 17.79 -6.72 26.41
CA GLU A 632 16.60 -6.53 27.23
C GLU A 632 16.59 -5.23 28.08
N PRO A 633 17.66 -4.86 28.83
CA PRO A 633 17.67 -3.66 29.67
C PRO A 633 17.86 -2.33 28.92
N LEU A 634 18.07 -2.35 27.60
CA LEU A 634 18.34 -1.15 26.80
C LEU A 634 17.06 -0.46 26.28
N SER A 635 17.13 0.86 26.09
CA SER A 635 16.07 1.61 25.39
C SER A 635 15.99 1.22 23.90
N PRO A 636 14.87 1.47 23.20
CA PRO A 636 14.76 1.19 21.77
C PRO A 636 15.88 1.83 20.92
N VAL A 637 16.27 3.06 21.24
CA VAL A 637 17.37 3.79 20.56
C VAL A 637 18.71 3.08 20.76
N LEU A 638 19.04 2.69 21.99
CA LEU A 638 20.29 1.97 22.30
C LEU A 638 20.32 0.57 21.69
N ARG A 639 19.16 -0.12 21.61
CA ARG A 639 19.04 -1.40 20.89
C ARG A 639 19.29 -1.25 19.40
N ALA A 640 18.70 -0.24 18.76
CA ALA A 640 18.93 0.06 17.35
C ALA A 640 20.42 0.38 17.08
N ALA A 641 21.04 1.19 17.94
CA ALA A 641 22.46 1.54 17.82
C ALA A 641 23.39 0.33 17.99
N ALA A 642 23.14 -0.53 18.98
CA ALA A 642 23.89 -1.76 19.19
C ALA A 642 23.74 -2.71 17.99
N TYR A 643 22.52 -2.85 17.45
CA TYR A 643 22.26 -3.64 16.25
C TYR A 643 22.98 -3.08 15.02
N ALA A 644 22.98 -1.76 14.82
CA ALA A 644 23.70 -1.10 13.74
C ALA A 644 25.20 -1.44 13.79
N THR A 645 25.88 -1.16 14.92
CA THR A 645 27.30 -1.48 15.11
C THR A 645 27.60 -2.98 14.96
N GLY A 646 26.79 -3.87 15.53
CA GLY A 646 27.02 -5.32 15.50
C GLY A 646 26.74 -5.97 14.13
N SER A 647 25.69 -5.52 13.43
CA SER A 647 25.37 -5.94 12.05
C SER A 647 26.28 -5.28 11.00
N GLY A 648 26.96 -4.18 11.34
CA GLY A 648 27.78 -3.38 10.42
C GLY A 648 26.96 -2.53 9.45
N MET A 649 25.82 -2.00 9.90
CA MET A 649 25.03 -0.98 9.20
C MET A 649 25.22 0.38 9.90
N GLY A 650 25.10 1.50 9.18
CA GLY A 650 25.02 2.83 9.82
C GLY A 650 23.57 3.17 10.16
N GLY A 651 23.21 3.27 11.44
CA GLY A 651 21.83 3.62 11.85
C GLY A 651 21.50 5.07 11.49
N LYS A 652 20.30 5.34 10.96
CA LYS A 652 19.92 6.65 10.41
C LYS A 652 18.53 7.08 10.87
N VAL A 653 18.43 8.26 11.48
CA VAL A 653 17.23 8.69 12.22
C VAL A 653 16.11 9.15 11.28
N ILE A 654 14.89 8.71 11.56
CA ILE A 654 13.64 9.31 11.09
C ILE A 654 12.77 9.56 12.33
N GLY A 655 12.28 10.78 12.55
CA GLY A 655 11.33 11.08 13.63
C GLY A 655 11.83 12.05 14.71
N SER A 656 11.12 12.07 15.84
CA SER A 656 11.11 13.15 16.83
C SER A 656 12.16 13.07 17.94
N ASP A 657 12.82 11.93 18.10
CA ASP A 657 13.38 11.52 19.39
C ASP A 657 14.88 11.88 19.57
N TYR A 658 15.29 12.99 18.96
CA TYR A 658 16.62 13.60 19.10
C TYR A 658 17.06 13.84 20.55
N LYS A 659 16.12 13.92 21.50
CA LYS A 659 16.44 14.04 22.92
C LYS A 659 17.05 12.76 23.48
N ASP A 660 16.46 11.60 23.22
CA ASP A 660 16.91 10.32 23.78
C ASP A 660 18.25 9.86 23.17
N ILE A 661 18.58 10.37 21.98
CA ILE A 661 19.90 10.24 21.36
C ILE A 661 20.93 11.10 22.12
N ARG A 662 20.68 12.41 22.29
CA ARG A 662 21.59 13.31 23.02
C ARG A 662 21.79 12.92 24.48
N ASP A 663 20.71 12.56 25.18
CA ASP A 663 20.73 12.03 26.54
C ASP A 663 21.57 10.73 26.66
N ALA A 664 21.94 10.07 25.54
CA ALA A 664 22.81 8.89 25.49
C ALA A 664 24.22 9.16 24.92
N GLU A 665 24.37 10.13 24.01
CA GLU A 665 25.66 10.70 23.59
C GLU A 665 26.38 11.33 24.81
N ASP A 666 25.68 12.17 25.58
CA ASP A 666 26.16 12.81 26.83
C ASP A 666 26.59 11.80 27.92
N ARG A 667 26.25 10.51 27.76
CA ARG A 667 26.61 9.43 28.69
C ARG A 667 27.71 8.50 28.18
N GLY A 668 28.28 8.74 26.99
CA GLY A 668 29.25 7.82 26.38
C GLY A 668 28.63 6.45 26.11
N MET A 669 27.48 6.42 25.44
CA MET A 669 26.83 5.20 24.96
C MET A 669 26.56 5.21 23.45
N LEU A 670 26.63 6.38 22.82
CA LEU A 670 26.46 6.56 21.38
C LEU A 670 27.59 7.43 20.81
N VAL A 671 27.97 7.14 19.56
CA VAL A 671 28.79 8.02 18.72
C VAL A 671 27.95 8.38 17.49
N SER A 672 27.96 9.65 17.08
CA SER A 672 27.26 10.14 15.90
C SER A 672 28.19 10.85 14.92
N ASP A 673 27.94 10.65 13.62
CA ASP A 673 28.59 11.38 12.53
C ASP A 673 27.66 11.46 11.32
N ALA A 674 27.68 12.57 10.59
CA ALA A 674 26.90 12.84 9.39
C ALA A 674 25.37 12.59 9.47
N GLY A 675 24.79 12.53 10.67
CA GLY A 675 23.37 12.19 10.91
C GLY A 675 23.09 10.69 11.07
N ASN A 676 24.13 9.86 11.07
CA ASN A 676 24.08 8.47 11.47
C ASN A 676 24.52 8.31 12.94
N PHE A 677 24.17 7.19 13.57
CA PHE A 677 24.53 6.87 14.95
C PHE A 677 24.92 5.40 15.13
N TRP A 678 25.85 5.17 16.06
CA TRP A 678 26.40 3.86 16.42
C TRP A 678 26.48 3.72 17.93
N ALA A 679 26.46 2.47 18.42
CA ALA A 679 26.82 2.17 19.79
C ALA A 679 28.31 2.49 20.04
N ASP A 680 28.59 3.21 21.12
CA ASP A 680 29.96 3.46 21.60
C ASP A 680 30.56 2.15 22.15
N GLU A 681 31.57 1.61 21.49
CA GLU A 681 32.22 0.36 21.91
C GLU A 681 33.17 0.54 23.10
N ASP A 682 33.53 1.75 23.52
CA ASP A 682 34.20 1.99 24.80
C ASP A 682 33.24 1.94 26.00
N SER A 683 31.93 2.08 25.74
CA SER A 683 30.90 1.86 26.74
C SER A 683 30.77 0.36 27.09
N ARG A 684 31.18 -0.01 28.32
CA ARG A 684 31.08 -1.41 28.82
C ARG A 684 29.66 -1.99 28.70
N LEU A 685 28.62 -1.16 28.82
CA LEU A 685 27.23 -1.58 28.66
C LEU A 685 26.94 -1.95 27.20
N MET A 686 27.29 -1.08 26.26
CA MET A 686 27.00 -1.29 24.84
C MET A 686 27.85 -2.41 24.25
N ARG A 687 29.14 -2.47 24.60
CA ARG A 687 30.06 -3.55 24.23
C ARG A 687 29.47 -4.93 24.55
N SER A 688 28.83 -5.08 25.72
CA SER A 688 28.20 -6.34 26.16
C SER A 688 27.02 -6.82 25.29
N VAL A 689 26.50 -5.95 24.40
CA VAL A 689 25.47 -6.28 23.41
C VAL A 689 26.06 -6.38 22.00
N VAL A 690 27.04 -5.53 21.68
CA VAL A 690 27.73 -5.51 20.38
C VAL A 690 28.60 -6.75 20.17
N GLU A 691 29.26 -7.27 21.21
CA GLU A 691 30.06 -8.51 21.12
C GLU A 691 29.20 -9.73 20.70
N PRO A 692 28.09 -10.10 21.39
CA PRO A 692 27.18 -11.16 20.93
C PRO A 692 26.60 -10.97 19.52
N LEU A 693 26.41 -9.73 19.07
CA LEU A 693 25.95 -9.43 17.71
C LEU A 693 27.05 -9.68 16.66
N LYS A 694 28.30 -9.34 16.98
CA LYS A 694 29.47 -9.65 16.13
C LYS A 694 29.71 -11.16 16.04
N ASP A 695 29.54 -11.89 17.15
CA ASP A 695 29.60 -13.35 17.18
C ASP A 695 28.50 -13.98 16.28
N LEU A 696 27.26 -13.48 16.38
CA LEU A 696 26.17 -13.93 15.51
C LEU A 696 26.44 -13.64 14.02
N LYS A 697 26.94 -12.44 13.70
CA LYS A 697 27.33 -12.08 12.32
C LYS A 697 28.47 -12.97 11.80
N GLY A 698 29.43 -13.31 12.66
CA GLY A 698 30.52 -14.25 12.36
C GLY A 698 30.01 -15.66 12.07
N PHE A 699 29.10 -16.17 12.92
CA PHE A 699 28.44 -17.46 12.72
C PHE A 699 27.65 -17.51 11.41
N LEU A 700 26.80 -16.52 11.11
CA LEU A 700 25.95 -16.56 9.91
C LEU A 700 26.74 -16.57 8.59
N LYS A 701 27.96 -16.00 8.58
CA LYS A 701 28.91 -16.08 7.46
C LYS A 701 29.62 -17.43 7.30
N GLN A 702 29.54 -18.32 8.29
CA GLN A 702 30.22 -19.62 8.32
C GLN A 702 29.26 -20.81 8.47
N ALA A 703 28.00 -20.56 8.81
CA ALA A 703 26.95 -21.56 8.93
C ALA A 703 26.67 -22.22 7.57
N SER A 704 26.34 -23.51 7.61
CA SER A 704 26.15 -24.34 6.41
C SER A 704 24.97 -23.90 5.56
N ASP A 705 25.02 -24.21 4.25
CA ASP A 705 23.88 -24.06 3.34
C ASP A 705 22.62 -24.77 3.86
N LEU A 706 22.82 -25.88 4.60
CA LEU A 706 21.75 -26.63 5.25
C LEU A 706 21.10 -25.84 6.39
N PHE A 707 21.87 -25.10 7.20
CA PHE A 707 21.34 -24.16 8.19
C PHE A 707 20.57 -23.01 7.53
N HIS A 708 21.12 -22.41 6.46
CA HIS A 708 20.43 -21.32 5.74
C HIS A 708 19.10 -21.79 5.13
N LEU A 709 19.07 -22.99 4.56
CA LEU A 709 17.86 -23.64 4.05
C LEU A 709 16.88 -24.03 5.18
N GLU A 710 17.37 -24.46 6.34
CA GLU A 710 16.58 -24.75 7.54
C GLU A 710 15.92 -23.47 8.10
N HIS A 711 16.67 -22.36 8.14
CA HIS A 711 16.18 -21.05 8.55
C HIS A 711 15.13 -20.49 7.58
N GLU A 712 15.42 -20.51 6.28
CA GLU A 712 14.50 -19.99 5.26
C GLU A 712 13.18 -20.78 5.25
N LYS A 713 13.24 -22.13 5.36
CA LYS A 713 12.03 -22.95 5.52
C LYS A 713 11.22 -22.62 6.79
N ARG A 714 11.88 -22.25 7.89
CA ARG A 714 11.24 -22.00 9.18
C ARG A 714 10.66 -20.59 9.33
N TYR A 715 11.26 -19.59 8.68
CA TYR A 715 10.91 -18.17 8.86
C TYR A 715 10.50 -17.44 7.57
N GLY A 716 10.71 -18.05 6.40
CA GLY A 716 10.33 -17.48 5.09
C GLY A 716 11.25 -16.36 4.60
N PHE A 717 12.52 -16.36 5.01
CA PHE A 717 13.60 -15.51 4.51
C PHE A 717 14.99 -16.05 4.94
N VAL A 718 16.03 -15.71 4.17
CA VAL A 718 17.44 -16.06 4.42
C VAL A 718 17.98 -15.46 5.73
N ALA A 719 18.89 -16.17 6.41
CA ALA A 719 19.44 -15.80 7.72
C ALA A 719 20.48 -14.66 7.66
N ASP A 720 20.08 -13.47 7.20
CA ASP A 720 20.96 -12.29 7.03
C ASP A 720 20.57 -11.14 7.97
N MET A 721 21.51 -10.77 8.86
CA MET A 721 21.36 -9.65 9.80
C MET A 721 21.20 -8.28 9.13
N GLN A 722 21.58 -8.11 7.86
CA GLN A 722 21.38 -6.88 7.11
C GLN A 722 19.95 -6.75 6.54
N LYS A 723 19.08 -7.77 6.68
CA LYS A 723 17.66 -7.68 6.31
C LYS A 723 16.80 -7.25 7.48
N LEU A 724 15.98 -6.21 7.26
CA LEU A 724 14.86 -5.74 8.09
C LEU A 724 14.18 -6.87 8.90
N ARG A 725 13.67 -7.89 8.20
CA ARG A 725 12.86 -8.97 8.76
C ARG A 725 13.62 -9.87 9.75
N PHE A 726 14.95 -9.96 9.62
CA PHE A 726 15.78 -10.69 10.58
C PHE A 726 15.82 -9.99 11.94
N ALA A 727 16.01 -8.66 11.95
CA ALA A 727 16.02 -7.88 13.19
C ALA A 727 14.67 -7.94 13.93
N GLU A 728 13.56 -7.86 13.18
CA GLU A 728 12.21 -7.98 13.74
C GLU A 728 11.96 -9.36 14.36
N VAL A 729 12.18 -10.44 13.61
CA VAL A 729 11.86 -11.81 14.03
C VAL A 729 12.84 -12.35 15.09
N HIS A 730 14.14 -12.06 14.95
CA HIS A 730 15.16 -12.61 15.84
C HIS A 730 15.50 -11.72 17.02
N MET A 731 15.35 -10.40 16.92
CA MET A 731 15.70 -9.47 18.02
C MET A 731 14.50 -8.74 18.64
N GLY A 732 13.32 -8.76 17.99
CA GLY A 732 12.13 -8.08 18.50
C GLY A 732 12.19 -6.56 18.36
N PHE A 733 13.04 -6.04 17.48
CA PHE A 733 13.21 -4.61 17.25
C PHE A 733 12.18 -4.13 16.23
N SER A 734 11.15 -3.42 16.68
CA SER A 734 10.24 -2.71 15.77
C SER A 734 10.94 -1.50 15.15
N TRP A 735 10.81 -1.34 13.83
CA TRP A 735 11.60 -0.41 13.00
C TRP A 735 11.20 1.08 13.10
N VAL A 736 10.88 1.54 14.31
CA VAL A 736 10.59 2.95 14.62
C VAL A 736 11.83 3.84 14.50
N TYR A 737 13.04 3.25 14.51
CA TYR A 737 14.32 3.94 14.31
C TYR A 737 15.08 3.24 13.19
N GLY A 738 15.34 3.97 12.09
CA GLY A 738 15.78 3.38 10.83
C GLY A 738 17.21 2.83 10.83
N ALA A 739 17.41 1.72 10.13
CA ALA A 739 18.61 1.56 9.33
C ALA A 739 18.33 2.15 7.92
N PRO A 740 19.35 2.30 7.05
CA PRO A 740 19.17 2.84 5.71
C PRO A 740 18.33 1.89 4.85
N GLU A 741 17.67 2.43 3.81
CA GLU A 741 17.47 1.63 2.60
C GLU A 741 18.85 1.19 2.09
N PRO A 742 19.01 -0.04 1.56
CA PRO A 742 20.32 -0.50 1.11
C PRO A 742 20.87 0.46 0.05
N ASP A 743 22.05 1.04 0.32
CA ASP A 743 22.81 1.72 -0.73
C ASP A 743 23.16 0.67 -1.80
N ASP A 744 22.62 0.83 -3.01
CA ASP A 744 22.96 0.03 -4.21
C ASP A 744 24.40 0.30 -4.72
N ASN A 745 25.30 0.70 -3.81
CA ASN A 745 26.67 1.16 -4.06
C ASN A 745 27.72 0.59 -3.09
N ILE A 746 27.43 -0.56 -2.44
CA ILE A 746 28.47 -1.37 -1.77
C ILE A 746 28.73 -2.64 -2.61
N PRO A 747 29.90 -2.77 -3.26
CA PRO A 747 30.22 -3.95 -4.06
C PRO A 747 30.63 -5.15 -3.19
N PHE A 748 29.89 -6.26 -3.34
CA PHE A 748 30.19 -7.66 -2.96
C PHE A 748 31.01 -7.93 -1.69
#